data_AF-A0AA38SV16-F1
#
_entry.id   AF-A0AA38SV16-F1
#
_cell.length_a   1.000
_cell.length_b   1.000
_cell.length_c   1.000
_cell.angle_alpha   90.00
_cell.angle_beta   90.00
_cell.angle_gamma   90.00
#
_symmetry.space_group_name_H-M   'P 1'
#
loop_
_entity.id
_entity.type
_entity.pdbx_description
1 polymer ?
#
loop_
_entity_poly.entity_id
_entity_poly.type
_entity_poly.pdbx_seq_one_letter_code
_entity_poly.pdbx_strand_id
1 'polypeptide(L)'
;MRGIELPLNQTQKLRLQRALEQLESLSSVTNSNASVTVADTIPVNQEDGVLKGHGTTELEGEVVATVCGVIERVNKLVYVRTLRARYKPEVGDIIVGRVLEVAPKRWRLEINFSQDAVLMLSSMNLPDGIQRRRTAVDELNMRSIFEDDDVICAEVRDFMRDGSLQLQARSQKYGKLERGQMLTISPYLIKRRKQHFHHLDQYGIDLILGCNGFIWVGEHVETKDNMIEDEPVKPEQENNKSKTSMMTLEEEEQTYTPLETRQHICRIANAIRVLSTLGFSITIDVILDVVDLSNSKGLDIHEMLGAEFSVLVAEREAERRSSSTRRKRSKYPVSICIANPTSSHRNSAALRRSPAFSTGFRTSDCFGCATVQSSANMKIIGYNSIPKSSILLVNHDLSALMFCKTLTATASTLVVSTHHQKRINLVGKLQCSVASRPYASNSAGSSTSKSESIRTNRKQGGSSSLYGRASLLEMKNERIANRARVYDFLKSIGIEPDELDGLELPVTVDVMKERVDFLHTLGLTIEDINNYPLVLGCSVKKNMIPVLDYLGKLGVRRSTLTDFLRRYPQVLHASVVVDLAPVVKHLEGMDIKPNDIPRVLEKYPEVLGYKLEGTMSTSVAYLVGIGVARREIGGILTRYPEILGMRVGRVIKPFVEYLESLGIPTLAVARLIEQRPHILGFGLEEKVKRNVKLLTEFGVRTTSISSVIAQYPEIIGLDLEARLLKQKTFLNSVVGFSPEDFGKVVEKMPQIVSLSNTPVVKHVDFLKTCGFSLDQVRKMVVGCPQLLALNMDIMKLNFDYFQTKMGRELDELVEFPAFFTYGLESTIRPRDRVVAKKGLKCSLSWLLNCSDAKFEQRMNYDTIDMEEMEDDSSFDMNTLMEPRNGESDSDYDEDSDEEYV
;
A
#
# COMPACT_ATOMS: atom_id res chain seq x y z
N MET A 1 -17.97 1.23 -36.53
CA MET A 1 -17.57 2.64 -36.35
C MET A 1 -18.70 3.53 -36.89
N ARG A 2 -18.85 4.80 -36.46
CA ARG A 2 -19.40 5.81 -37.39
C ARG A 2 -18.36 6.05 -38.49
N GLY A 3 -18.78 6.45 -39.69
CA GLY A 3 -18.01 6.28 -40.92
C GLY A 3 -16.56 6.81 -40.86
N ILE A 4 -15.65 6.09 -41.51
CA ILE A 4 -14.40 6.69 -41.98
C ILE A 4 -14.77 7.51 -43.22
N GLU A 5 -14.84 8.83 -43.09
CA GLU A 5 -15.21 9.77 -44.15
C GLU A 5 -14.03 10.04 -45.11
N LEU A 6 -13.30 8.98 -45.48
CA LEU A 6 -12.30 9.02 -46.57
C LEU A 6 -12.96 8.57 -47.87
N PRO A 7 -12.91 9.36 -48.96
CA PRO A 7 -13.43 8.97 -50.27
C PRO A 7 -12.51 7.91 -50.91
N LEU A 8 -12.66 6.66 -50.49
CA LEU A 8 -11.90 5.50 -50.94
C LEU A 8 -12.38 5.02 -52.31
N ASN A 9 -11.47 4.95 -53.29
CA ASN A 9 -11.73 4.31 -54.57
C ASN A 9 -11.88 2.77 -54.40
N GLN A 10 -12.55 2.08 -55.33
CA GLN A 10 -12.91 0.66 -55.20
C GLN A 10 -11.69 -0.24 -54.94
N THR A 11 -10.57 0.01 -55.62
CA THR A 11 -9.29 -0.69 -55.42
C THR A 11 -8.69 -0.44 -54.03
N GLN A 12 -8.81 0.79 -53.51
CA GLN A 12 -8.31 1.17 -52.18
C GLN A 12 -9.15 0.52 -51.08
N LYS A 13 -10.47 0.50 -51.23
CA LYS A 13 -11.39 -0.20 -50.33
C LYS A 13 -11.06 -1.70 -50.22
N LEU A 14 -10.79 -2.36 -51.36
CA LEU A 14 -10.39 -3.78 -51.39
C LEU A 14 -9.01 -4.03 -50.75
N ARG A 15 -8.03 -3.14 -50.93
CA ARG A 15 -6.72 -3.23 -50.28
C ARG A 15 -6.81 -3.04 -48.76
N LEU A 16 -7.51 -1.99 -48.31
CA LEU A 16 -7.76 -1.72 -46.89
C LEU A 16 -8.49 -2.89 -46.23
N GLN A 17 -9.53 -3.42 -46.87
CA GLN A 17 -10.26 -4.59 -46.37
C GLN A 17 -9.33 -5.81 -46.20
N ARG A 18 -8.51 -6.14 -47.20
CA ARG A 18 -7.54 -7.25 -47.09
C ARG A 18 -6.51 -7.04 -45.98
N ALA A 19 -6.05 -5.82 -45.76
CA ALA A 19 -5.12 -5.51 -44.66
C ALA A 19 -5.78 -5.70 -43.29
N LEU A 20 -7.05 -5.29 -43.14
CA LEU A 20 -7.83 -5.50 -41.93
C LEU A 20 -8.16 -6.99 -41.70
N GLU A 21 -8.56 -7.72 -42.73
CA GLU A 21 -8.78 -9.19 -42.67
C GLU A 21 -7.49 -9.94 -42.25
N GLN A 22 -6.33 -9.52 -42.75
CA GLN A 22 -5.03 -10.06 -42.31
C GLN A 22 -4.76 -9.75 -40.83
N LEU A 23 -5.02 -8.52 -40.38
CA LEU A 23 -4.88 -8.12 -38.98
C LEU A 23 -5.83 -8.90 -38.06
N GLU A 24 -7.06 -9.20 -38.51
CA GLU A 24 -8.02 -10.04 -37.79
C GLU A 24 -7.54 -11.50 -37.68
N SER A 25 -7.04 -12.06 -38.77
CA SER A 25 -6.48 -13.42 -38.81
C SER A 25 -5.26 -13.61 -37.90
N LEU A 26 -4.56 -12.52 -37.55
CA LEU A 26 -3.46 -12.50 -36.59
C LEU A 26 -3.92 -12.32 -35.14
N SER A 27 -5.17 -11.88 -34.90
CA SER A 27 -5.74 -11.70 -33.56
C SER A 27 -6.54 -12.91 -33.05
N SER A 28 -7.06 -13.76 -33.94
CA SER A 28 -7.96 -14.90 -33.63
C SER A 28 -7.39 -16.02 -32.74
N VAL A 29 -6.19 -15.83 -32.17
CA VAL A 29 -5.58 -16.71 -31.16
C VAL A 29 -6.01 -16.33 -29.73
N THR A 30 -6.79 -15.27 -29.54
CA THR A 30 -7.44 -14.94 -28.25
C THR A 30 -8.82 -15.57 -28.13
N ASN A 31 -9.08 -16.27 -27.02
CA ASN A 31 -10.32 -16.98 -26.70
C ASN A 31 -11.61 -16.26 -27.18
N SER A 32 -12.44 -16.95 -27.96
CA SER A 32 -13.79 -16.50 -28.36
C SER A 32 -14.66 -16.10 -27.17
N ASN A 33 -14.52 -16.81 -26.05
CA ASN A 33 -15.31 -16.64 -24.84
C ASN A 33 -14.79 -15.47 -23.95
N ALA A 34 -14.14 -14.48 -24.57
CA ALA A 34 -13.60 -13.30 -23.89
C ALA A 34 -14.30 -11.99 -24.27
N SER A 35 -14.95 -11.90 -25.43
CA SER A 35 -15.78 -10.74 -25.80
C SER A 35 -17.21 -10.90 -25.29
N VAL A 36 -17.80 -9.82 -24.79
CA VAL A 36 -19.20 -9.76 -24.31
C VAL A 36 -19.90 -8.50 -24.80
N THR A 37 -21.19 -8.63 -25.04
CA THR A 37 -22.15 -7.56 -25.28
C THR A 37 -22.92 -7.23 -23.99
N VAL A 38 -23.91 -6.34 -24.04
CA VAL A 38 -24.68 -5.96 -22.84
C VAL A 38 -25.71 -7.06 -22.52
N ALA A 39 -25.78 -7.45 -21.25
CA ALA A 39 -26.58 -8.54 -20.69
C ALA A 39 -26.08 -9.98 -21.00
N ASP A 40 -24.89 -10.16 -21.58
CA ASP A 40 -24.28 -11.50 -21.68
C ASP A 40 -23.82 -12.02 -20.31
N THR A 41 -24.15 -13.27 -19.97
CA THR A 41 -23.59 -13.98 -18.81
C THR A 41 -22.09 -14.24 -18.99
N ILE A 42 -21.31 -13.84 -17.99
CA ILE A 42 -19.88 -14.12 -17.88
C ILE A 42 -19.71 -15.40 -17.05
N PRO A 43 -19.16 -16.50 -17.61
CA PRO A 43 -18.93 -17.72 -16.84
C PRO A 43 -17.90 -17.48 -15.71
N VAL A 44 -18.31 -17.79 -14.49
CA VAL A 44 -17.54 -17.56 -13.24
C VAL A 44 -17.71 -18.77 -12.32
N ASN A 45 -16.61 -19.25 -11.75
CA ASN A 45 -16.64 -20.25 -10.68
C ASN A 45 -17.12 -19.57 -9.40
N GLN A 46 -18.30 -19.93 -8.87
CA GLN A 46 -18.80 -19.36 -7.62
C GLN A 46 -17.91 -19.71 -6.40
N GLU A 47 -17.24 -20.87 -6.42
CA GLU A 47 -16.31 -21.32 -5.37
C GLU A 47 -15.09 -20.39 -5.18
N ASP A 48 -14.67 -19.68 -6.22
CA ASP A 48 -13.50 -18.79 -6.17
C ASP A 48 -13.78 -17.45 -5.47
N GLY A 49 -15.03 -17.11 -5.13
CA GLY A 49 -15.40 -15.88 -4.43
C GLY A 49 -15.01 -14.61 -5.20
N VAL A 50 -15.59 -14.45 -6.39
CA VAL A 50 -15.22 -13.42 -7.38
C VAL A 50 -15.70 -12.02 -7.00
N LEU A 51 -14.80 -11.05 -7.18
CA LEU A 51 -15.07 -9.62 -7.06
C LEU A 51 -15.55 -9.06 -8.40
N LYS A 52 -16.64 -8.29 -8.37
CA LYS A 52 -17.21 -7.62 -9.56
C LYS A 52 -16.48 -6.29 -9.76
N GLY A 53 -16.01 -6.04 -10.98
CA GLY A 53 -15.36 -4.78 -11.35
C GLY A 53 -16.22 -3.93 -12.27
N HIS A 54 -15.58 -3.00 -13.00
CA HIS A 54 -16.31 -2.16 -13.95
C HIS A 54 -16.89 -2.98 -15.11
N GLY A 55 -18.10 -2.65 -15.54
CA GLY A 55 -18.77 -3.35 -16.65
C GLY A 55 -19.37 -4.71 -16.30
N THR A 56 -19.41 -5.10 -15.01
CA THR A 56 -20.10 -6.31 -14.54
C THR A 56 -21.10 -6.00 -13.42
N THR A 57 -22.16 -6.79 -13.33
CA THR A 57 -23.11 -6.82 -12.20
C THR A 57 -23.52 -8.26 -11.92
N GLU A 58 -24.28 -8.49 -10.85
CA GLU A 58 -24.92 -9.79 -10.59
C GLU A 58 -26.43 -9.67 -10.81
N LEU A 59 -27.00 -10.71 -11.42
CA LEU A 59 -28.43 -10.87 -11.68
C LEU A 59 -28.75 -12.36 -11.53
N GLU A 60 -29.74 -12.69 -10.69
CA GLU A 60 -30.21 -14.07 -10.44
C GLU A 60 -29.12 -15.08 -9.98
N GLY A 61 -27.97 -14.59 -9.50
CA GLY A 61 -26.81 -15.40 -9.06
C GLY A 61 -25.75 -15.62 -10.14
N GLU A 62 -25.94 -15.07 -11.34
CA GLU A 62 -24.94 -15.03 -12.41
C GLU A 62 -24.31 -13.64 -12.54
N VAL A 63 -23.05 -13.59 -12.98
CA VAL A 63 -22.35 -12.33 -13.28
C VAL A 63 -22.62 -11.95 -14.73
N VAL A 64 -23.33 -10.84 -14.98
CA VAL A 64 -23.68 -10.38 -16.33
C VAL A 64 -22.93 -9.10 -16.71
N ALA A 65 -22.63 -8.94 -18.00
CA ALA A 65 -21.93 -7.78 -18.53
C ALA A 65 -22.87 -6.56 -18.67
N THR A 66 -22.51 -5.42 -18.10
CA THR A 66 -23.29 -4.17 -18.22
C THR A 66 -22.82 -3.27 -19.37
N VAL A 67 -21.66 -3.55 -19.96
CA VAL A 67 -21.09 -2.79 -21.08
C VAL A 67 -20.42 -3.74 -22.08
N CYS A 68 -20.50 -3.45 -23.37
CA CYS A 68 -19.81 -4.23 -24.41
C CYS A 68 -18.27 -4.05 -24.36
N GLY A 69 -17.53 -5.16 -24.33
CA GLY A 69 -16.10 -5.16 -24.07
C GLY A 69 -15.44 -6.54 -24.10
N VAL A 70 -14.21 -6.61 -23.58
CA VAL A 70 -13.47 -7.84 -23.36
C VAL A 70 -13.38 -8.12 -21.86
N ILE A 71 -13.77 -9.30 -21.41
CA ILE A 71 -13.64 -9.77 -20.04
C ILE A 71 -12.16 -9.87 -19.68
N GLU A 72 -11.74 -9.12 -18.66
CA GLU A 72 -10.42 -9.25 -18.07
C GLU A 72 -10.56 -9.75 -16.63
N ARG A 73 -9.87 -10.86 -16.34
CA ARG A 73 -9.87 -11.54 -15.04
C ARG A 73 -8.50 -11.31 -14.39
N VAL A 74 -8.47 -10.58 -13.28
CA VAL A 74 -7.25 -10.25 -12.54
C VAL A 74 -7.40 -10.78 -11.11
N ASN A 75 -6.75 -11.92 -10.84
CA ASN A 75 -6.99 -12.74 -9.65
C ASN A 75 -8.49 -13.03 -9.51
N LYS A 76 -9.13 -12.56 -8.42
CA LYS A 76 -10.58 -12.69 -8.18
C LYS A 76 -11.42 -11.60 -8.84
N LEU A 77 -10.84 -10.53 -9.38
CA LEU A 77 -11.58 -9.42 -9.99
C LEU A 77 -11.96 -9.75 -11.43
N VAL A 78 -13.25 -9.67 -11.76
CA VAL A 78 -13.79 -9.84 -13.11
C VAL A 78 -14.43 -8.53 -13.56
N TYR A 79 -13.82 -7.87 -14.54
CA TYR A 79 -14.31 -6.64 -15.15
C TYR A 79 -14.35 -6.76 -16.67
N VAL A 80 -15.09 -5.87 -17.32
CA VAL A 80 -15.18 -5.81 -18.78
C VAL A 80 -14.46 -4.55 -19.27
N ARG A 81 -13.34 -4.72 -19.96
CA ARG A 81 -12.63 -3.63 -20.64
C ARG A 81 -13.41 -3.25 -21.90
N THR A 82 -14.10 -2.12 -21.79
CA THR A 82 -14.99 -1.56 -22.80
C THR A 82 -14.26 -1.27 -24.12
N LEU A 83 -14.90 -1.55 -25.27
CA LEU A 83 -14.27 -1.32 -26.59
C LEU A 83 -14.17 0.17 -26.96
N ARG A 84 -15.07 1.00 -26.44
CA ARG A 84 -15.06 2.46 -26.56
C ARG A 84 -15.57 3.07 -25.25
N ALA A 85 -14.74 3.88 -24.61
CA ALA A 85 -15.11 4.70 -23.46
C ALA A 85 -14.56 6.12 -23.61
N ARG A 86 -15.12 7.05 -22.83
CA ARG A 86 -14.44 8.31 -22.49
C ARG A 86 -13.17 8.01 -21.70
N TYR A 87 -12.28 9.00 -21.58
CA TYR A 87 -11.16 8.87 -20.66
C TYR A 87 -11.67 8.61 -19.24
N LYS A 88 -11.10 7.60 -18.57
CA LYS A 88 -11.30 7.39 -17.14
C LYS A 88 -9.98 7.72 -16.43
N PRO A 89 -9.93 8.77 -15.59
CA PRO A 89 -8.74 9.19 -14.87
C PRO A 89 -8.28 8.14 -13.85
N GLU A 90 -6.97 8.00 -13.71
CA GLU A 90 -6.29 7.30 -12.61
C GLU A 90 -5.22 8.23 -11.99
N VAL A 91 -4.96 8.11 -10.69
CA VAL A 91 -3.95 8.94 -10.01
C VAL A 91 -2.56 8.62 -10.54
N GLY A 92 -1.79 9.66 -10.89
CA GLY A 92 -0.52 9.56 -11.59
C GLY A 92 -0.62 9.52 -13.14
N ASP A 93 -1.83 9.62 -13.71
CA ASP A 93 -1.95 9.86 -15.16
C ASP A 93 -1.38 11.24 -15.53
N ILE A 94 -0.49 11.24 -16.53
CA ILE A 94 -0.03 12.45 -17.22
C ILE A 94 -1.08 12.81 -18.27
N ILE A 95 -1.57 14.04 -18.26
CA ILE A 95 -2.57 14.53 -19.21
C ILE A 95 -2.16 15.88 -19.81
N VAL A 96 -2.73 16.17 -20.98
CA VAL A 96 -2.71 17.49 -21.60
C VAL A 96 -4.13 18.06 -21.50
N GLY A 97 -4.28 19.33 -21.15
CA GLY A 97 -5.58 19.99 -21.02
C GLY A 97 -5.54 21.43 -21.50
N ARG A 98 -6.72 22.01 -21.75
CA ARG A 98 -6.88 23.40 -22.22
C ARG A 98 -7.61 24.23 -21.16
N VAL A 99 -7.14 25.44 -20.85
CA VAL A 99 -7.80 26.32 -19.87
C VAL A 99 -9.16 26.77 -20.41
N LEU A 100 -10.20 26.52 -19.63
CA LEU A 100 -11.57 26.99 -19.89
C LEU A 100 -11.86 28.33 -19.20
N GLU A 101 -11.43 28.47 -17.95
CA GLU A 101 -11.51 29.73 -17.20
C GLU A 101 -10.43 29.83 -16.10
N VAL A 102 -9.87 31.03 -15.94
CA VAL A 102 -9.14 31.42 -14.72
C VAL A 102 -10.13 31.87 -13.64
N ALA A 103 -10.27 31.06 -12.59
CA ALA A 103 -11.16 31.28 -11.44
C ALA A 103 -10.37 31.57 -10.15
N PRO A 104 -11.01 32.05 -9.05
CA PRO A 104 -10.30 32.37 -7.81
C PRO A 104 -9.49 31.18 -7.27
N LYS A 105 -8.17 31.36 -7.17
CA LYS A 105 -7.16 30.38 -6.68
C LYS A 105 -7.04 29.09 -7.53
N ARG A 106 -7.68 28.99 -8.71
CA ARG A 106 -7.72 27.78 -9.53
C ARG A 106 -7.99 28.03 -11.02
N TRP A 107 -7.36 27.24 -11.89
CA TRP A 107 -7.73 27.13 -13.31
C TRP A 107 -8.67 25.93 -13.51
N ARG A 108 -9.68 26.07 -14.39
CA ARG A 108 -10.45 24.93 -14.91
C ARG A 108 -9.90 24.49 -16.26
N LEU A 109 -9.78 23.18 -16.47
CA LEU A 109 -9.21 22.59 -17.68
C LEU A 109 -10.13 21.57 -18.35
N GLU A 110 -10.31 21.67 -19.67
CA GLU A 110 -10.90 20.62 -20.48
C GLU A 110 -9.90 19.46 -20.62
N ILE A 111 -10.34 18.23 -20.26
CA ILE A 111 -9.48 17.05 -20.22
C ILE A 111 -10.16 15.75 -20.70
N ASN A 112 -11.17 15.83 -21.58
CA ASN A 112 -11.85 14.66 -22.20
C ASN A 112 -12.56 13.68 -21.22
N PHE A 113 -12.78 14.12 -19.98
CA PHE A 113 -13.51 13.38 -18.94
C PHE A 113 -15.02 13.71 -18.97
N SER A 114 -15.78 13.30 -17.95
CA SER A 114 -17.18 13.69 -17.74
C SER A 114 -17.37 14.95 -16.89
N GLN A 115 -16.28 15.46 -16.30
CA GLN A 115 -16.20 16.75 -15.61
C GLN A 115 -14.90 17.45 -15.99
N ASP A 116 -14.79 18.74 -15.72
CA ASP A 116 -13.55 19.51 -15.91
C ASP A 116 -12.51 19.16 -14.82
N ALA A 117 -11.24 19.37 -15.15
CA ALA A 117 -10.17 19.37 -14.16
C ALA A 117 -10.09 20.71 -13.43
N VAL A 118 -9.55 20.68 -12.20
CA VAL A 118 -9.21 21.85 -11.40
C VAL A 118 -7.73 21.81 -11.05
N LEU A 119 -6.94 22.66 -11.68
CA LEU A 119 -5.57 22.94 -11.25
C LEU A 119 -5.62 24.07 -10.22
N MET A 120 -5.44 23.74 -8.95
CA MET A 120 -5.29 24.75 -7.90
C MET A 120 -3.95 25.48 -8.06
N LEU A 121 -3.87 26.72 -7.57
CA LEU A 121 -2.58 27.40 -7.37
C LEU A 121 -1.68 26.55 -6.42
N SER A 122 -2.27 26.01 -5.36
CA SER A 122 -2.08 24.64 -4.80
C SER A 122 -0.65 24.05 -4.72
N SER A 123 -0.19 23.22 -5.66
CA SER A 123 -0.78 22.87 -6.95
C SER A 123 0.29 22.98 -8.04
N MET A 124 0.83 24.19 -8.17
CA MET A 124 1.83 24.60 -9.15
C MET A 124 3.05 25.25 -8.48
N ASN A 125 4.23 25.12 -9.10
CA ASN A 125 5.39 25.95 -8.77
C ASN A 125 5.31 27.30 -9.52
N LEU A 126 5.56 28.42 -8.83
CA LEU A 126 5.67 29.73 -9.49
C LEU A 126 6.93 29.79 -10.38
N PRO A 127 6.95 30.59 -11.46
CA PRO A 127 8.08 30.66 -12.40
C PRO A 127 9.41 31.08 -11.76
N ASP A 128 9.39 31.80 -10.63
CA ASP A 128 10.57 32.12 -9.81
C ASP A 128 11.32 30.87 -9.28
N GLY A 129 10.71 29.68 -9.34
CA GLY A 129 11.26 28.42 -8.78
C GLY A 129 11.26 28.34 -7.25
N ILE A 130 11.12 29.47 -6.55
CA ILE A 130 11.13 29.58 -5.09
C ILE A 130 9.81 29.09 -4.49
N GLN A 131 9.88 28.08 -3.63
CA GLN A 131 8.72 27.53 -2.90
C GLN A 131 8.30 28.45 -1.73
N ARG A 132 7.75 29.63 -2.05
CA ARG A 132 7.25 30.60 -1.05
C ARG A 132 5.82 30.30 -0.57
N ARG A 133 5.47 30.74 0.64
CA ARG A 133 4.07 30.77 1.12
C ARG A 133 3.29 31.74 0.22
N ARG A 134 2.19 31.29 -0.37
CA ARG A 134 1.48 32.09 -1.39
C ARG A 134 0.79 33.31 -0.77
N THR A 135 0.88 34.42 -1.51
CA THR A 135 0.46 35.76 -1.11
C THR A 135 -0.74 36.18 -1.96
N ALA A 136 -1.57 37.12 -1.50
CA ALA A 136 -2.69 37.66 -2.29
C ALA A 136 -2.27 38.25 -3.66
N VAL A 137 -1.01 38.66 -3.81
CA VAL A 137 -0.42 39.09 -5.09
C VAL A 137 -0.34 37.94 -6.11
N ASP A 138 -0.10 36.70 -5.66
CA ASP A 138 -0.05 35.51 -6.52
C ASP A 138 -1.46 35.17 -7.07
N GLU A 139 -2.52 35.54 -6.36
CA GLU A 139 -3.91 35.35 -6.77
C GLU A 139 -4.34 36.38 -7.83
N LEU A 140 -3.90 37.63 -7.71
CA LEU A 140 -4.10 38.66 -8.72
C LEU A 140 -3.31 38.36 -10.01
N ASN A 141 -2.09 37.83 -9.87
CA ASN A 141 -1.21 37.50 -11.00
C ASN A 141 -1.53 36.14 -11.66
N MET A 142 -2.61 35.45 -11.28
CA MET A 142 -2.97 34.15 -11.89
C MET A 142 -3.13 34.21 -13.41
N ARG A 143 -3.69 35.30 -13.94
CA ARG A 143 -3.88 35.48 -15.39
C ARG A 143 -2.57 35.67 -16.15
N SER A 144 -1.50 36.17 -15.52
CA SER A 144 -0.18 36.29 -16.16
C SER A 144 0.67 35.01 -16.05
N ILE A 145 0.09 33.89 -15.57
CA ILE A 145 0.74 32.57 -15.55
C ILE A 145 0.13 31.70 -16.65
N PHE A 146 -1.19 31.47 -16.60
CA PHE A 146 -1.96 30.91 -17.72
C PHE A 146 -3.20 31.77 -17.96
N GLU A 147 -3.45 32.06 -19.24
CA GLU A 147 -4.64 32.76 -19.71
C GLU A 147 -5.75 31.75 -20.08
N ASP A 148 -6.94 32.27 -20.41
CA ASP A 148 -8.01 31.44 -20.95
C ASP A 148 -7.58 30.92 -22.35
N ASP A 149 -7.98 29.70 -22.73
CA ASP A 149 -7.58 28.96 -23.96
C ASP A 149 -6.18 28.30 -23.96
N ASP A 150 -5.29 28.60 -22.99
CA ASP A 150 -3.93 28.04 -22.90
C ASP A 150 -3.88 26.50 -22.81
N VAL A 151 -2.87 25.87 -23.41
CA VAL A 151 -2.63 24.41 -23.33
C VAL A 151 -1.59 24.10 -22.25
N ILE A 152 -1.86 23.12 -21.40
CA ILE A 152 -1.07 22.78 -20.21
C ILE A 152 -0.83 21.27 -20.11
N CYS A 153 0.38 20.85 -19.71
CA CYS A 153 0.63 19.49 -19.22
C CYS A 153 0.60 19.44 -17.69
N ALA A 154 -0.13 18.47 -17.12
CA ALA A 154 -0.24 18.26 -15.68
C ALA A 154 -0.49 16.79 -15.32
N GLU A 155 -0.31 16.47 -14.04
CA GLU A 155 -0.50 15.13 -13.47
C GLU A 155 -1.79 15.07 -12.65
N VAL A 156 -2.56 13.97 -12.76
CA VAL A 156 -3.76 13.73 -11.95
C VAL A 156 -3.35 13.37 -10.52
N ARG A 157 -3.65 14.25 -9.56
CA ARG A 157 -3.24 14.10 -8.16
C ARG A 157 -4.24 13.32 -7.31
N ASP A 158 -5.50 13.73 -7.33
CA ASP A 158 -6.55 13.18 -6.46
C ASP A 158 -7.96 13.55 -6.98
N PHE A 159 -8.98 12.91 -6.41
CA PHE A 159 -10.40 13.19 -6.68
C PHE A 159 -11.00 14.06 -5.59
N MET A 160 -11.71 15.11 -5.99
CA MET A 160 -12.48 15.97 -5.09
C MET A 160 -13.83 15.31 -4.73
N ARG A 161 -14.47 15.75 -3.63
CA ARG A 161 -15.73 15.16 -3.12
C ARG A 161 -16.93 15.31 -4.08
N ASP A 162 -16.86 16.22 -5.04
CA ASP A 162 -17.84 16.46 -6.11
C ASP A 162 -17.58 15.60 -7.37
N GLY A 163 -16.51 14.82 -7.39
CA GLY A 163 -16.06 14.04 -8.54
C GLY A 163 -15.13 14.81 -9.50
N SER A 164 -14.81 16.07 -9.21
CA SER A 164 -13.86 16.85 -10.02
C SER A 164 -12.42 16.40 -9.77
N LEU A 165 -11.55 16.63 -10.75
CA LEU A 165 -10.17 16.13 -10.72
C LEU A 165 -9.20 17.21 -10.26
N GLN A 166 -8.49 16.97 -9.16
CA GLN A 166 -7.41 17.88 -8.76
C GLN A 166 -6.12 17.55 -9.53
N LEU A 167 -5.60 18.52 -10.26
CA LEU A 167 -4.34 18.40 -10.99
C LEU A 167 -3.15 18.96 -10.21
N GLN A 168 -1.94 18.60 -10.66
CA GLN A 168 -0.67 19.05 -10.09
C GLN A 168 0.39 19.33 -11.17
N ALA A 169 1.16 20.39 -10.98
CA ALA A 169 2.28 20.82 -11.82
C ALA A 169 3.46 21.31 -10.94
N ARG A 170 4.07 20.38 -10.17
CA ARG A 170 5.15 20.67 -9.19
C ARG A 170 6.58 20.37 -9.68
N SER A 171 6.77 20.11 -10.97
CA SER A 171 8.08 19.85 -11.59
C SER A 171 8.14 20.65 -12.88
N GLN A 172 9.33 21.10 -13.30
CA GLN A 172 9.51 22.03 -14.43
C GLN A 172 9.05 21.43 -15.77
N LYS A 173 8.95 20.10 -15.88
CA LYS A 173 8.35 19.38 -17.02
C LYS A 173 6.81 19.51 -17.14
N TYR A 174 6.15 20.12 -16.15
CA TYR A 174 4.70 20.38 -16.14
C TYR A 174 4.44 21.89 -16.14
N GLY A 175 3.60 22.37 -17.03
CA GLY A 175 3.36 23.80 -17.22
C GLY A 175 2.64 24.10 -18.54
N LYS A 176 2.70 25.36 -18.96
CA LYS A 176 2.20 25.84 -20.25
C LYS A 176 2.96 25.18 -21.40
N LEU A 177 2.26 24.82 -22.46
CA LEU A 177 2.80 24.21 -23.66
C LEU A 177 2.68 25.22 -24.81
N GLU A 178 3.83 25.78 -25.22
CA GLU A 178 3.94 26.77 -26.28
C GLU A 178 4.62 26.19 -27.53
N ARG A 179 4.52 26.90 -28.66
CA ARG A 179 5.23 26.58 -29.92
C ARG A 179 4.98 25.15 -30.45
N GLY A 180 3.72 24.73 -30.45
CA GLY A 180 3.31 23.40 -30.93
C GLY A 180 1.83 23.27 -31.28
N GLN A 181 1.35 22.04 -31.39
CA GLN A 181 -0.02 21.69 -31.72
C GLN A 181 -0.59 20.61 -30.79
N MET A 182 -1.75 20.88 -30.19
CA MET A 182 -2.55 19.88 -29.50
C MET A 182 -3.39 19.07 -30.49
N LEU A 183 -3.53 17.76 -30.24
CA LEU A 183 -4.27 16.80 -31.04
C LEU A 183 -5.25 16.02 -30.16
N THR A 184 -6.54 16.08 -30.50
CA THR A 184 -7.58 15.28 -29.83
C THR A 184 -7.80 13.97 -30.57
N ILE A 185 -7.61 12.85 -29.87
CA ILE A 185 -7.86 11.48 -30.36
C ILE A 185 -8.71 10.68 -29.37
N SER A 186 -9.09 9.46 -29.75
CA SER A 186 -9.82 8.56 -28.85
C SER A 186 -8.89 8.01 -27.75
N PRO A 187 -9.20 8.15 -26.44
CA PRO A 187 -8.29 7.77 -25.35
C PRO A 187 -7.84 6.30 -25.38
N TYR A 188 -8.70 5.38 -25.82
CA TYR A 188 -8.41 3.93 -25.89
C TYR A 188 -7.26 3.55 -26.83
N LEU A 189 -6.79 4.48 -27.67
CA LEU A 189 -5.64 4.28 -28.57
C LEU A 189 -4.30 4.44 -27.84
N ILE A 190 -4.27 5.25 -26.77
CA ILE A 190 -3.09 5.45 -25.93
C ILE A 190 -3.05 4.33 -24.87
N LYS A 191 -1.84 3.90 -24.51
CA LYS A 191 -1.61 2.92 -23.45
C LYS A 191 -0.76 3.56 -22.37
N ARG A 192 -1.21 3.47 -21.12
CA ARG A 192 -0.44 3.86 -19.93
C ARG A 192 0.92 3.14 -19.96
N ARG A 193 1.99 3.92 -19.80
CA ARG A 193 3.41 3.51 -19.80
C ARG A 193 4.14 4.27 -18.70
N LYS A 194 5.38 3.88 -18.37
CA LYS A 194 6.22 4.62 -17.41
C LYS A 194 6.73 5.97 -17.94
N GLN A 195 6.70 6.17 -19.26
CA GLN A 195 7.13 7.37 -19.95
C GLN A 195 6.04 7.79 -20.93
N HIS A 196 5.59 9.04 -20.82
CA HIS A 196 4.62 9.70 -21.71
C HIS A 196 5.18 10.98 -22.34
N PHE A 197 6.28 11.51 -21.80
CA PHE A 197 7.15 12.50 -22.44
C PHE A 197 8.14 11.77 -23.34
N HIS A 198 8.30 12.24 -24.57
CA HIS A 198 9.22 11.70 -25.55
C HIS A 198 9.90 12.85 -26.30
N HIS A 199 11.19 13.06 -26.02
CA HIS A 199 12.04 13.88 -26.87
C HIS A 199 12.37 13.13 -28.17
N LEU A 200 12.51 13.86 -29.27
CA LEU A 200 12.88 13.34 -30.59
C LEU A 200 14.03 14.17 -31.16
N ASP A 201 15.26 13.86 -30.76
CA ASP A 201 16.49 14.60 -31.11
C ASP A 201 16.63 14.81 -32.62
N GLN A 202 16.28 13.78 -33.40
CA GLN A 202 16.35 13.74 -34.86
C GLN A 202 15.40 14.73 -35.56
N TYR A 203 14.43 15.30 -34.84
CA TYR A 203 13.40 16.18 -35.35
C TYR A 203 13.26 17.50 -34.56
N GLY A 204 14.02 17.69 -33.47
CA GLY A 204 13.97 18.89 -32.62
C GLY A 204 12.63 19.10 -31.90
N ILE A 205 11.93 18.00 -31.54
CA ILE A 205 10.52 18.03 -31.12
C ILE A 205 10.29 17.27 -29.82
N ASP A 206 9.40 17.81 -28.99
CA ASP A 206 8.83 17.11 -27.85
C ASP A 206 7.40 16.62 -28.14
N LEU A 207 7.17 15.34 -27.84
CA LEU A 207 5.91 14.62 -28.00
C LEU A 207 5.40 14.20 -26.61
N ILE A 208 4.22 14.69 -26.21
CA ILE A 208 3.59 14.36 -24.93
C ILE A 208 2.29 13.59 -25.18
N LEU A 209 2.27 12.31 -24.79
CA LEU A 209 1.15 11.40 -25.03
C LEU A 209 0.18 11.36 -23.83
N GLY A 210 -0.62 12.41 -23.63
CA GLY A 210 -1.55 12.50 -22.50
C GLY A 210 -2.57 11.35 -22.44
N CYS A 211 -2.71 10.69 -21.29
CA CYS A 211 -3.59 9.52 -21.10
C CYS A 211 -5.07 9.78 -21.45
N ASN A 212 -5.47 11.04 -21.46
CA ASN A 212 -6.80 11.50 -21.82
C ASN A 212 -7.08 11.61 -23.33
N GLY A 213 -6.16 11.16 -24.18
CA GLY A 213 -6.31 11.27 -25.64
C GLY A 213 -6.04 12.67 -26.19
N PHE A 214 -5.53 13.60 -25.36
CA PHE A 214 -4.98 14.87 -25.83
C PHE A 214 -3.46 14.70 -25.93
N ILE A 215 -2.91 14.84 -27.13
CA ILE A 215 -1.48 14.72 -27.43
C ILE A 215 -0.92 16.09 -27.76
N TRP A 216 0.28 16.41 -27.27
CA TRP A 216 1.04 17.60 -27.69
C TRP A 216 2.20 17.20 -28.61
N VAL A 217 2.46 18.03 -29.62
CA VAL A 217 3.65 17.97 -30.50
C VAL A 217 4.18 19.39 -30.66
N GLY A 218 5.38 19.69 -30.17
CA GLY A 218 5.94 21.05 -30.20
C GLY A 218 7.46 21.12 -30.37
N GLU A 219 7.98 22.32 -30.55
CA GLU A 219 9.42 22.64 -30.51
C GLU A 219 10.02 22.20 -29.16
N HIS A 220 11.22 21.61 -29.17
CA HIS A 220 11.88 21.19 -27.93
C HIS A 220 12.28 22.37 -27.03
N VAL A 221 12.10 22.20 -25.71
CA VAL A 221 12.53 23.17 -24.70
C VAL A 221 13.46 22.50 -23.68
N GLU A 222 14.72 22.96 -23.60
CA GLU A 222 15.71 22.43 -22.65
C GLU A 222 15.35 22.73 -21.17
N THR A 223 14.62 21.83 -20.53
CA THR A 223 14.40 21.88 -19.07
C THR A 223 15.59 21.31 -18.30
N LYS A 224 16.29 22.15 -17.52
CA LYS A 224 17.45 21.77 -16.70
C LYS A 224 17.06 21.01 -15.42
N ASP A 225 16.59 19.78 -15.57
CA ASP A 225 16.24 18.89 -14.46
C ASP A 225 17.52 18.36 -13.76
N ASN A 226 17.97 19.09 -12.73
CA ASN A 226 19.11 18.71 -11.87
C ASN A 226 18.76 17.57 -10.88
N MET A 227 18.23 16.42 -11.34
CA MET A 227 18.14 15.18 -10.54
C MET A 227 18.20 13.88 -11.36
N ILE A 228 19.28 13.11 -11.11
CA ILE A 228 19.46 11.66 -11.34
C ILE A 228 19.66 11.19 -12.80
N GLU A 229 20.93 11.03 -13.20
CA GLU A 229 21.61 9.70 -13.33
C GLU A 229 23.15 9.91 -13.25
N ASP A 230 23.95 8.83 -13.15
CA ASP A 230 25.36 8.87 -12.73
C ASP A 230 26.39 9.20 -13.84
N GLU A 231 27.31 10.16 -13.59
CA GLU A 231 28.64 10.29 -14.22
C GLU A 231 29.60 11.09 -13.29
N PRO A 232 30.94 10.94 -13.38
CA PRO A 232 31.87 11.40 -12.33
C PRO A 232 32.32 12.87 -12.44
N VAL A 233 32.27 13.57 -11.30
CA VAL A 233 32.68 14.99 -11.15
C VAL A 233 34.17 15.22 -11.45
N LYS A 234 34.46 16.33 -12.15
CA LYS A 234 35.76 17.03 -12.13
C LYS A 234 35.57 18.49 -11.68
N PRO A 235 36.57 19.11 -11.04
CA PRO A 235 36.36 20.35 -10.30
C PRO A 235 36.43 21.64 -11.14
N GLU A 236 35.64 22.61 -10.69
CA GLU A 236 35.95 24.05 -10.58
C GLU A 236 36.43 24.84 -11.81
N GLN A 237 35.66 25.89 -12.14
CA GLN A 237 36.23 27.24 -12.09
C GLN A 237 35.16 28.28 -11.73
N GLU A 238 35.52 29.22 -10.85
CA GLU A 238 34.65 30.30 -10.41
C GLU A 238 34.50 31.39 -11.49
N ASN A 239 33.33 32.05 -11.56
CA ASN A 239 33.32 33.51 -11.69
C ASN A 239 31.99 34.14 -11.25
N ASN A 240 32.09 35.18 -10.43
CA ASN A 240 30.95 36.02 -10.06
C ASN A 240 30.61 37.03 -11.18
N LYS A 241 29.33 37.21 -11.48
CA LYS A 241 28.73 38.54 -11.70
C LYS A 241 27.21 38.53 -11.66
N SER A 242 26.66 39.23 -10.67
CA SER A 242 25.30 39.74 -10.71
C SER A 242 25.18 40.80 -11.82
N LYS A 243 24.06 40.80 -12.56
CA LYS A 243 23.60 41.94 -13.36
C LYS A 243 22.09 41.92 -13.51
N THR A 244 21.43 42.94 -12.96
CA THR A 244 20.03 43.26 -13.19
C THR A 244 19.96 44.37 -14.24
N SER A 245 19.00 44.27 -15.17
CA SER A 245 18.57 45.31 -16.12
C SER A 245 19.62 45.91 -17.06
N MET A 246 19.48 45.61 -18.35
CA MET A 246 19.17 46.65 -19.33
C MET A 246 18.50 46.01 -20.56
N MET A 247 17.41 46.61 -21.02
CA MET A 247 16.62 46.14 -22.17
C MET A 247 17.17 46.75 -23.47
N THR A 248 17.33 45.94 -24.52
CA THR A 248 17.82 46.37 -25.84
C THR A 248 16.83 46.01 -26.94
N LEU A 249 16.63 46.92 -27.89
CA LEU A 249 15.61 46.88 -28.96
C LEU A 249 15.94 45.90 -30.11
N GLU A 250 16.62 44.80 -29.80
CA GLU A 250 17.14 43.83 -30.77
C GLU A 250 16.71 42.37 -30.44
N GLU A 251 15.97 42.16 -29.35
CA GLU A 251 15.51 40.82 -28.92
C GLU A 251 14.07 40.47 -29.39
N GLU A 252 13.35 41.38 -30.05
CA GLU A 252 11.97 41.15 -30.51
C GLU A 252 11.86 40.17 -31.72
N GLU A 253 12.97 39.90 -32.43
CA GLU A 253 12.97 39.11 -33.67
C GLU A 253 13.05 37.57 -33.48
N GLN A 254 13.19 37.03 -32.26
CA GLN A 254 13.28 35.58 -32.01
C GLN A 254 11.93 34.86 -31.74
N THR A 255 10.86 35.37 -32.34
CA THR A 255 9.47 34.93 -32.14
C THR A 255 8.99 33.81 -33.10
N TYR A 256 9.89 33.16 -33.85
CA TYR A 256 9.52 32.23 -34.94
C TYR A 256 10.21 30.85 -34.85
N THR A 257 9.44 29.80 -34.57
CA THR A 257 9.88 28.39 -34.70
C THR A 257 10.33 28.10 -36.15
N PRO A 258 11.49 27.44 -36.37
CA PRO A 258 12.00 27.16 -37.72
C PRO A 258 11.00 26.46 -38.65
N LEU A 259 11.14 26.70 -39.96
CA LEU A 259 10.27 26.09 -40.97
C LEU A 259 10.38 24.57 -40.98
N GLU A 260 11.60 24.05 -40.82
CA GLU A 260 11.92 22.61 -40.75
C GLU A 260 11.27 21.96 -39.52
N THR A 261 11.45 22.53 -38.32
CA THR A 261 10.78 22.07 -37.10
C THR A 261 9.26 22.07 -37.25
N ARG A 262 8.64 23.12 -37.83
CA ARG A 262 7.19 23.14 -38.09
C ARG A 262 6.74 22.09 -39.11
N GLN A 263 7.53 21.83 -40.15
CA GLN A 263 7.28 20.73 -41.08
C GLN A 263 7.31 19.36 -40.37
N HIS A 264 8.27 19.15 -39.47
CA HIS A 264 8.35 17.94 -38.65
C HIS A 264 7.16 17.81 -37.67
N ILE A 265 6.76 18.89 -36.98
CA ILE A 265 5.56 18.93 -36.11
C ILE A 265 4.33 18.50 -36.91
N CYS A 266 4.12 19.06 -38.10
CA CYS A 266 2.97 18.72 -38.94
C CYS A 266 3.04 17.28 -39.49
N ARG A 267 4.23 16.77 -39.85
CA ARG A 267 4.41 15.38 -40.30
C ARG A 267 4.10 14.38 -39.18
N ILE A 268 4.60 14.60 -37.96
CA ILE A 268 4.29 13.78 -36.78
C ILE A 268 2.79 13.86 -36.44
N ALA A 269 2.21 15.06 -36.44
CA ALA A 269 0.80 15.26 -36.17
C ALA A 269 -0.11 14.54 -37.20
N ASN A 270 0.26 14.54 -38.48
CA ASN A 270 -0.50 13.84 -39.52
C ASN A 270 -0.33 12.31 -39.43
N ALA A 271 0.84 11.79 -39.04
CA ALA A 271 0.99 10.36 -38.72
C ALA A 271 0.05 9.93 -37.57
N ILE A 272 -0.05 10.74 -36.50
CA ILE A 272 -0.96 10.50 -35.37
C ILE A 272 -2.43 10.54 -35.81
N ARG A 273 -2.83 11.51 -36.65
CA ARG A 273 -4.19 11.59 -37.23
C ARG A 273 -4.54 10.33 -38.03
N VAL A 274 -3.67 9.87 -38.91
CA VAL A 274 -3.90 8.66 -39.73
C VAL A 274 -4.04 7.41 -38.86
N LEU A 275 -3.16 7.22 -37.87
CA LEU A 275 -3.24 6.12 -36.91
C LEU A 275 -4.54 6.14 -36.09
N SER A 276 -5.03 7.34 -35.72
CA SER A 276 -6.31 7.51 -35.04
C SER A 276 -7.51 7.16 -35.93
N THR A 277 -7.51 7.58 -37.20
CA THR A 277 -8.56 7.23 -38.18
C THR A 277 -8.62 5.72 -38.46
N LEU A 278 -7.47 5.05 -38.49
CA LEU A 278 -7.38 3.58 -38.63
C LEU A 278 -7.66 2.82 -37.31
N GLY A 279 -7.75 3.52 -36.18
CA GLY A 279 -8.01 2.91 -34.87
C GLY A 279 -6.85 2.09 -34.31
N PHE A 280 -5.62 2.33 -34.74
CA PHE A 280 -4.43 1.61 -34.27
C PHE A 280 -3.88 2.21 -32.97
N SER A 281 -3.38 1.37 -32.06
CA SER A 281 -2.84 1.86 -30.78
C SER A 281 -1.55 2.65 -31.00
N ILE A 282 -1.52 3.87 -30.50
CA ILE A 282 -0.46 4.85 -30.75
C ILE A 282 0.69 4.63 -29.74
N THR A 283 1.88 4.36 -30.27
CA THR A 283 3.15 4.32 -29.55
C THR A 283 4.22 4.94 -30.44
N ILE A 284 5.32 5.42 -29.85
CA ILE A 284 6.42 6.08 -30.59
C ILE A 284 6.94 5.22 -31.75
N ASP A 285 7.01 3.90 -31.54
CA ASP A 285 7.42 2.88 -32.52
C ASP A 285 6.48 2.77 -33.74
N VAL A 286 5.23 3.21 -33.61
CA VAL A 286 4.26 3.25 -34.73
C VAL A 286 4.27 4.62 -35.41
N ILE A 287 4.40 5.70 -34.63
CA ILE A 287 4.49 7.06 -35.17
C ILE A 287 5.71 7.16 -36.08
N LEU A 288 6.88 6.71 -35.62
CA LEU A 288 8.12 6.77 -36.40
C LEU A 288 8.07 5.89 -37.65
N ASP A 289 7.57 4.65 -37.60
CA ASP A 289 7.42 3.80 -38.80
C ASP A 289 6.46 4.41 -39.85
N VAL A 290 5.49 5.23 -39.44
CA VAL A 290 4.60 5.99 -40.35
C VAL A 290 5.28 7.26 -40.88
N VAL A 291 6.08 7.95 -40.08
CA VAL A 291 6.90 9.09 -40.54
C VAL A 291 7.95 8.62 -41.54
N ASP A 292 8.63 7.51 -41.28
CA ASP A 292 9.59 6.86 -42.18
C ASP A 292 8.92 6.33 -43.46
N LEU A 293 7.66 5.86 -43.37
CA LEU A 293 6.86 5.51 -44.55
C LEU A 293 6.53 6.74 -45.41
N SER A 294 6.21 7.89 -44.80
CA SER A 294 6.03 9.16 -45.52
C SER A 294 7.33 9.63 -46.18
N ASN A 295 8.44 9.64 -45.43
CA ASN A 295 9.76 10.02 -45.91
C ASN A 295 10.22 9.12 -47.07
N SER A 296 10.14 7.79 -46.92
CA SER A 296 10.56 6.82 -47.95
C SER A 296 9.67 6.75 -49.19
N LYS A 297 8.47 7.34 -49.15
CA LYS A 297 7.61 7.55 -50.31
C LYS A 297 7.74 8.94 -50.93
N GLY A 298 8.51 9.84 -50.32
CA GLY A 298 8.66 11.23 -50.79
C GLY A 298 7.37 12.04 -50.71
N LEU A 299 6.46 11.69 -49.78
CA LEU A 299 5.13 12.31 -49.68
C LEU A 299 5.18 13.64 -48.92
N ASP A 300 4.45 14.61 -49.46
CA ASP A 300 4.27 15.90 -48.80
C ASP A 300 3.33 15.79 -47.59
N ILE A 301 3.49 16.72 -46.65
CA ILE A 301 2.76 16.76 -45.37
C ILE A 301 1.24 16.75 -45.57
N HIS A 302 0.75 17.40 -46.64
CA HIS A 302 -0.67 17.49 -46.96
C HIS A 302 -1.23 16.18 -47.55
N GLU A 303 -0.40 15.40 -48.26
CA GLU A 303 -0.79 14.12 -48.87
C GLU A 303 -0.95 12.99 -47.85
N MET A 304 -0.29 13.11 -46.68
CA MET A 304 -0.37 12.12 -45.59
C MET A 304 -1.81 11.88 -45.11
N LEU A 305 -2.69 12.88 -45.16
CA LEU A 305 -4.10 12.72 -44.77
C LEU A 305 -4.95 12.07 -45.89
N GLY A 306 -4.34 11.74 -47.03
CA GLY A 306 -4.98 11.10 -48.17
C GLY A 306 -5.41 9.66 -47.90
N ALA A 307 -6.42 9.23 -48.66
CA ALA A 307 -6.96 7.88 -48.60
C ALA A 307 -5.90 6.81 -48.95
N GLU A 308 -5.05 7.06 -49.95
CA GLU A 308 -3.99 6.12 -50.35
C GLU A 308 -2.94 5.89 -49.25
N PHE A 309 -2.47 6.94 -48.58
CA PHE A 309 -1.54 6.80 -47.46
C PHE A 309 -2.17 6.05 -46.28
N SER A 310 -3.45 6.30 -46.00
CA SER A 310 -4.20 5.54 -44.98
C SER A 310 -4.28 4.04 -45.31
N VAL A 311 -4.40 3.66 -46.59
CA VAL A 311 -4.32 2.24 -47.01
C VAL A 311 -2.91 1.69 -46.82
N LEU A 312 -1.87 2.43 -47.25
CA LEU A 312 -0.47 2.00 -47.12
C LEU A 312 -0.05 1.80 -45.66
N VAL A 313 -0.51 2.64 -44.73
CA VAL A 313 -0.27 2.47 -43.28
C VAL A 313 -0.96 1.22 -42.73
N ALA A 314 -2.17 0.87 -43.22
CA ALA A 314 -2.85 -0.36 -42.83
C ALA A 314 -2.13 -1.62 -43.36
N GLU A 315 -1.67 -1.59 -44.62
CA GLU A 315 -0.85 -2.67 -45.21
C GLU A 315 0.47 -2.84 -44.45
N ARG A 316 1.18 -1.75 -44.15
CA ARG A 316 2.42 -1.74 -43.37
C ARG A 316 2.24 -2.33 -41.97
N GLU A 317 1.17 -1.98 -41.25
CA GLU A 317 0.91 -2.53 -39.92
C GLU A 317 0.59 -4.04 -39.95
N ALA A 318 -0.10 -4.52 -41.01
CA ALA A 318 -0.31 -5.95 -41.23
C ALA A 318 1.02 -6.70 -41.45
N GLU A 319 1.92 -6.17 -42.30
CA GLU A 319 3.27 -6.71 -42.49
C GLU A 319 4.06 -6.76 -41.18
N ARG A 320 4.06 -5.65 -40.41
CA ARG A 320 4.79 -5.50 -39.14
C ARG A 320 4.33 -6.53 -38.10
N ARG A 321 3.03 -6.78 -37.97
CA ARG A 321 2.49 -7.81 -37.06
C ARG A 321 2.72 -9.24 -37.55
N SER A 322 2.67 -9.48 -38.87
CA SER A 322 2.94 -10.82 -39.43
C SER A 322 4.40 -11.28 -39.20
N SER A 323 5.36 -10.38 -39.39
CA SER A 323 6.80 -10.66 -39.23
C SER A 323 7.19 -10.90 -37.77
N SER A 324 6.65 -10.10 -36.84
CA SER A 324 6.80 -10.32 -35.39
C SER A 324 6.25 -11.69 -34.96
N THR A 325 5.21 -12.20 -35.62
CA THR A 325 4.62 -13.50 -35.32
C THR A 325 5.49 -14.67 -35.81
N ARG A 326 6.12 -14.53 -36.99
CA ARG A 326 7.11 -15.51 -37.50
C ARG A 326 8.29 -15.69 -36.54
N ARG A 327 8.87 -14.61 -36.00
CA ARG A 327 9.98 -14.66 -35.02
C ARG A 327 9.65 -15.42 -33.73
N LYS A 328 8.36 -15.56 -33.35
CA LYS A 328 7.95 -16.35 -32.17
C LYS A 328 7.75 -17.84 -32.49
N ARG A 329 7.43 -18.22 -33.73
CA ARG A 329 7.32 -19.64 -34.14
C ARG A 329 8.68 -20.33 -34.29
N SER A 330 9.75 -19.62 -34.68
CA SER A 330 11.09 -20.25 -34.83
C SER A 330 11.80 -20.57 -33.50
N LYS A 331 11.27 -20.14 -32.35
CA LYS A 331 11.82 -20.49 -31.02
C LYS A 331 11.27 -21.79 -30.43
N TYR A 332 10.22 -22.38 -31.02
CA TYR A 332 9.61 -23.63 -30.57
C TYR A 332 9.14 -24.46 -31.78
N PRO A 333 9.96 -25.38 -32.32
CA PRO A 333 9.55 -26.26 -33.41
C PRO A 333 8.59 -27.34 -32.89
N VAL A 334 7.28 -27.07 -32.97
CA VAL A 334 6.26 -28.09 -32.74
C VAL A 334 6.12 -28.94 -34.01
N SER A 335 6.70 -30.14 -33.99
CA SER A 335 6.56 -31.13 -35.07
C SER A 335 5.12 -31.64 -35.15
N ILE A 336 4.32 -31.08 -36.05
CA ILE A 336 2.97 -31.59 -36.35
C ILE A 336 3.10 -32.69 -37.42
N CYS A 337 3.09 -33.95 -36.97
CA CYS A 337 2.97 -35.11 -37.85
C CYS A 337 1.55 -35.20 -38.41
N ILE A 338 1.33 -34.69 -39.63
CA ILE A 338 0.08 -34.95 -40.37
C ILE A 338 0.16 -36.36 -40.94
N ALA A 339 -0.70 -37.25 -40.46
CA ALA A 339 -0.85 -38.58 -41.03
C ALA A 339 -1.68 -38.52 -42.32
N ASN A 340 -1.06 -38.74 -43.47
CA ASN A 340 -1.77 -38.97 -44.72
C ASN A 340 -2.14 -40.46 -44.86
N PRO A 341 -3.37 -40.79 -45.31
CA PRO A 341 -3.70 -42.15 -45.72
C PRO A 341 -2.94 -42.53 -47.02
N THR A 342 -2.70 -43.81 -47.21
CA THR A 342 -1.95 -44.34 -48.36
C THR A 342 -2.87 -44.66 -49.54
N SER A 343 -2.40 -44.39 -50.78
CA SER A 343 -2.32 -45.41 -51.86
C SER A 343 -1.89 -44.86 -53.24
N SER A 344 -1.37 -45.77 -54.06
CA SER A 344 -1.29 -45.76 -55.53
C SER A 344 -0.47 -44.68 -56.30
N HIS A 345 0.77 -45.08 -56.61
CA HIS A 345 1.28 -45.33 -57.99
C HIS A 345 1.63 -44.21 -59.01
N ARG A 346 2.83 -44.45 -59.60
CA ARG A 346 3.26 -44.32 -61.02
C ARG A 346 3.99 -43.04 -61.51
N ASN A 347 5.31 -43.25 -61.64
CA ASN A 347 6.11 -43.08 -62.85
C ASN A 347 6.67 -41.70 -63.26
N SER A 348 7.96 -41.76 -63.66
CA SER A 348 8.66 -40.96 -64.68
C SER A 348 8.86 -39.45 -64.44
N ALA A 349 9.93 -38.82 -64.95
CA ALA A 349 11.27 -39.30 -65.35
C ALA A 349 12.16 -38.06 -65.65
N ALA A 350 13.49 -38.25 -65.72
CA ALA A 350 14.42 -37.38 -66.47
C ALA A 350 14.63 -35.94 -65.90
N LEU A 351 15.73 -35.20 -66.17
CA LEU A 351 17.07 -35.54 -66.69
C LEU A 351 18.08 -34.43 -66.29
N ARG A 352 19.29 -34.80 -65.80
CA ARG A 352 20.54 -33.98 -65.83
C ARG A 352 20.51 -32.66 -64.98
N ARG A 353 21.64 -32.06 -64.57
CA ARG A 353 23.07 -32.26 -64.91
C ARG A 353 23.96 -31.86 -63.71
N SER A 354 24.98 -32.66 -63.38
CA SER A 354 26.15 -32.27 -62.56
C SER A 354 27.36 -32.02 -63.50
N PRO A 355 28.49 -31.43 -63.05
CA PRO A 355 29.45 -31.99 -62.05
C PRO A 355 29.65 -31.05 -60.83
N ALA A 356 30.20 -31.42 -59.66
CA ALA A 356 31.48 -32.10 -59.30
C ALA A 356 32.72 -31.24 -59.66
N PHE A 357 33.83 -31.17 -58.91
CA PHE A 357 34.45 -32.04 -57.88
C PHE A 357 34.57 -31.29 -56.51
N SER A 358 34.41 -31.87 -55.31
CA SER A 358 35.13 -32.96 -54.59
C SER A 358 36.51 -32.54 -54.04
N THR A 359 37.04 -33.00 -52.89
CA THR A 359 36.69 -34.06 -51.89
C THR A 359 36.75 -33.49 -50.46
N GLY A 360 36.03 -33.97 -49.42
CA GLY A 360 36.05 -35.31 -48.80
C GLY A 360 37.07 -35.33 -47.64
N PHE A 361 36.86 -35.88 -46.45
CA PHE A 361 35.95 -36.92 -45.90
C PHE A 361 35.67 -36.62 -44.38
N ARG A 362 35.05 -37.41 -43.48
CA ARG A 362 34.47 -38.79 -43.38
C ARG A 362 33.44 -38.79 -42.20
N THR A 363 32.26 -39.43 -42.31
CA THR A 363 31.78 -40.67 -41.60
C THR A 363 31.76 -40.65 -40.05
N SER A 364 30.79 -41.24 -39.33
CA SER A 364 29.69 -42.16 -39.72
C SER A 364 28.66 -42.39 -38.60
N ASP A 365 27.38 -42.57 -39.00
CA ASP A 365 26.38 -43.54 -38.49
C ASP A 365 25.86 -43.47 -37.04
N CYS A 366 24.53 -43.37 -36.80
CA CYS A 366 23.42 -44.35 -36.97
C CYS A 366 23.40 -45.44 -35.86
N PHE A 367 22.28 -45.98 -35.36
CA PHE A 367 20.83 -45.85 -35.62
C PHE A 367 20.07 -46.31 -34.34
N GLY A 368 18.78 -45.97 -34.13
CA GLY A 368 17.91 -46.68 -33.15
C GLY A 368 16.89 -45.82 -32.38
N CYS A 369 15.71 -46.37 -32.07
CA CYS A 369 14.60 -45.66 -31.41
C CYS A 369 13.72 -46.61 -30.57
N ALA A 370 13.38 -46.24 -29.33
CA ALA A 370 12.35 -46.90 -28.49
C ALA A 370 11.84 -46.02 -27.33
N THR A 371 10.78 -45.25 -27.60
CA THR A 371 9.55 -44.99 -26.79
C THR A 371 9.47 -45.13 -25.24
N VAL A 372 8.74 -44.15 -24.65
CA VAL A 372 7.83 -44.19 -23.44
C VAL A 372 8.28 -43.48 -22.13
N GLN A 373 7.48 -42.44 -21.80
CA GLN A 373 6.95 -41.90 -20.51
C GLN A 373 7.53 -42.30 -19.14
N SER A 374 7.34 -41.53 -18.05
CA SER A 374 7.11 -40.08 -17.85
C SER A 374 6.99 -39.76 -16.34
N SER A 375 7.60 -38.67 -15.87
CA SER A 375 7.06 -37.73 -14.85
C SER A 375 8.19 -36.88 -14.25
N ALA A 376 8.00 -35.56 -14.21
CA ALA A 376 8.87 -34.63 -13.50
C ALA A 376 8.06 -33.38 -13.14
N ASN A 377 8.11 -32.96 -11.87
CA ASN A 377 7.37 -31.81 -11.36
C ASN A 377 8.36 -30.87 -10.65
N MET A 378 8.77 -29.80 -11.34
CA MET A 378 9.69 -28.80 -10.78
C MET A 378 9.31 -27.41 -11.28
N LYS A 379 8.90 -26.53 -10.37
CA LYS A 379 8.57 -25.13 -10.69
C LYS A 379 9.85 -24.30 -10.76
N ILE A 380 10.04 -23.57 -11.86
CA ILE A 380 11.04 -22.51 -11.98
C ILE A 380 10.29 -21.19 -12.23
N ILE A 381 10.74 -20.13 -11.58
CA ILE A 381 10.19 -18.77 -11.69
C ILE A 381 10.93 -18.02 -12.80
N GLY A 382 10.21 -17.25 -13.62
CA GLY A 382 10.79 -16.43 -14.69
C GLY A 382 10.00 -15.14 -14.89
N TYR A 383 10.71 -14.01 -14.92
CA TYR A 383 10.16 -12.67 -15.13
C TYR A 383 10.03 -12.30 -16.62
N ASN A 384 9.46 -11.11 -16.90
CA ASN A 384 9.37 -10.42 -18.20
C ASN A 384 8.37 -11.00 -19.22
N SER A 385 7.08 -10.86 -18.91
CA SER A 385 5.97 -11.00 -19.86
C SER A 385 5.79 -9.74 -20.72
N ILE A 386 6.25 -9.78 -21.98
CA ILE A 386 6.00 -8.71 -22.97
C ILE A 386 4.50 -8.72 -23.35
N PRO A 387 3.72 -7.65 -23.07
CA PRO A 387 2.29 -7.62 -23.36
C PRO A 387 2.03 -7.53 -24.88
N LYS A 388 1.21 -8.46 -25.41
CA LYS A 388 0.77 -8.43 -26.81
C LYS A 388 -0.37 -7.42 -26.99
N SER A 389 -0.41 -6.72 -28.12
CA SER A 389 -1.56 -5.91 -28.54
C SER A 389 -2.66 -6.78 -29.17
N SER A 390 -3.83 -6.86 -28.53
CA SER A 390 -5.05 -7.41 -29.12
C SER A 390 -5.87 -6.31 -29.82
N ILE A 391 -6.50 -6.64 -30.94
CA ILE A 391 -7.56 -5.86 -31.61
C ILE A 391 -8.60 -6.86 -32.10
N LEU A 392 -9.82 -6.80 -31.56
CA LEU A 392 -10.97 -7.43 -32.17
C LEU A 392 -11.62 -6.42 -33.12
N LEU A 393 -11.84 -6.81 -34.37
CA LEU A 393 -12.63 -6.04 -35.32
C LEU A 393 -14.12 -6.28 -35.02
N VAL A 394 -14.90 -5.21 -35.03
CA VAL A 394 -16.34 -5.26 -34.76
C VAL A 394 -17.10 -5.19 -36.08
N ASN A 395 -17.60 -6.35 -36.52
CA ASN A 395 -18.62 -6.40 -37.57
C ASN A 395 -19.90 -5.71 -37.06
N HIS A 396 -20.40 -4.76 -37.85
CA HIS A 396 -21.65 -4.05 -37.56
C HIS A 396 -22.73 -4.49 -38.53
N ASP A 397 -23.51 -5.49 -38.14
CA ASP A 397 -24.87 -5.68 -38.65
C ASP A 397 -25.73 -6.36 -37.58
N LEU A 398 -26.59 -5.56 -36.94
CA LEU A 398 -27.86 -5.95 -36.32
C LEU A 398 -28.56 -4.68 -35.82
N SER A 399 -29.70 -4.35 -36.44
CA SER A 399 -30.50 -3.18 -36.05
C SER A 399 -31.30 -3.45 -34.79
N ALA A 400 -31.56 -2.41 -34.00
CA ALA A 400 -32.39 -2.50 -32.81
C ALA A 400 -33.85 -2.79 -33.18
N LEU A 401 -34.28 -4.03 -32.99
CA LEU A 401 -35.68 -4.46 -33.05
C LEU A 401 -36.03 -5.29 -31.82
N MET A 402 -37.23 -5.05 -31.29
CA MET A 402 -37.75 -5.68 -30.08
C MET A 402 -37.85 -7.19 -30.22
N PHE A 403 -37.32 -7.94 -29.26
CA PHE A 403 -37.67 -9.35 -29.08
C PHE A 403 -37.82 -9.72 -27.59
N CYS A 404 -39.05 -9.65 -27.10
CA CYS A 404 -39.43 -10.42 -25.93
C CYS A 404 -39.46 -11.91 -26.31
N LYS A 405 -38.73 -12.75 -25.56
CA LYS A 405 -38.95 -14.20 -25.48
C LYS A 405 -38.96 -14.60 -24.01
N THR A 406 -40.12 -14.57 -23.36
CA THR A 406 -41.03 -15.73 -23.23
C THR A 406 -40.38 -16.91 -22.52
N LEU A 407 -40.67 -17.03 -21.22
CA LEU A 407 -40.42 -18.22 -20.42
C LEU A 407 -41.06 -19.46 -21.05
N THR A 408 -40.29 -20.54 -21.21
CA THR A 408 -40.82 -21.89 -21.44
C THR A 408 -40.04 -22.89 -20.59
N ALA A 409 -40.64 -23.31 -19.47
CA ALA A 409 -40.08 -24.38 -18.65
C ALA A 409 -40.45 -25.75 -19.22
N THR A 410 -39.51 -26.69 -19.21
CA THR A 410 -39.77 -28.12 -19.40
C THR A 410 -39.03 -28.91 -18.35
N ALA A 411 -39.78 -29.51 -17.41
CA ALA A 411 -39.20 -30.41 -16.42
C ALA A 411 -38.87 -31.79 -17.04
N SER A 412 -37.91 -32.48 -16.46
CA SER A 412 -37.70 -33.92 -16.63
C SER A 412 -37.08 -34.47 -15.36
N THR A 413 -37.58 -35.61 -14.89
CA THR A 413 -37.50 -36.04 -13.49
C THR A 413 -37.24 -37.56 -13.42
N LEU A 414 -36.86 -38.05 -12.24
CA LEU A 414 -36.74 -39.47 -11.87
C LEU A 414 -35.43 -40.15 -12.37
N VAL A 415 -34.81 -41.11 -11.66
CA VAL A 415 -35.13 -41.63 -10.31
C VAL A 415 -33.88 -42.15 -9.56
N VAL A 416 -34.00 -42.26 -8.24
CA VAL A 416 -32.99 -42.82 -7.33
C VAL A 416 -33.02 -44.35 -7.35
N SER A 417 -31.85 -45.00 -7.22
CA SER A 417 -31.78 -46.35 -6.65
C SER A 417 -30.68 -46.43 -5.58
N THR A 418 -31.01 -47.02 -4.45
CA THR A 418 -30.14 -47.16 -3.27
C THR A 418 -29.80 -48.61 -3.03
N HIS A 419 -28.63 -48.89 -2.43
CA HIS A 419 -28.48 -50.11 -1.62
C HIS A 419 -27.62 -49.88 -0.37
N HIS A 420 -28.12 -50.39 0.76
CA HIS A 420 -27.41 -50.51 2.04
C HIS A 420 -26.40 -51.70 1.99
N GLN A 421 -25.57 -52.05 2.99
CA GLN A 421 -25.74 -51.92 4.45
C GLN A 421 -24.47 -52.27 5.26
N LYS A 422 -24.00 -51.40 6.18
CA LYS A 422 -23.20 -51.68 7.43
C LYS A 422 -21.88 -52.51 7.28
N ARG A 423 -20.96 -52.66 8.25
CA ARG A 423 -20.57 -52.00 9.53
C ARG A 423 -19.12 -52.43 9.82
N ILE A 424 -18.35 -51.64 10.58
CA ILE A 424 -17.51 -52.04 11.74
C ILE A 424 -16.74 -50.80 12.27
N ASN A 425 -16.24 -50.88 13.50
CA ASN A 425 -15.86 -49.72 14.32
C ASN A 425 -14.34 -49.50 14.47
N LEU A 426 -14.03 -48.36 15.10
CA LEU A 426 -12.95 -48.11 16.08
C LEU A 426 -11.58 -47.58 15.59
N VAL A 427 -11.26 -46.39 16.11
CA VAL A 427 -9.97 -45.90 16.65
C VAL A 427 -8.68 -46.15 15.84
N GLY A 428 -8.09 -45.04 15.39
CA GLY A 428 -6.69 -44.96 14.97
C GLY A 428 -5.93 -43.83 15.68
N LYS A 429 -5.42 -44.08 16.89
CA LYS A 429 -4.30 -43.28 17.43
C LYS A 429 -3.02 -43.72 16.71
N LEU A 430 -2.26 -42.78 16.17
CA LEU A 430 -0.89 -43.03 15.70
C LEU A 430 0.07 -41.98 16.25
N GLN A 431 0.76 -42.34 17.32
CA GLN A 431 2.15 -41.91 17.51
C GLN A 431 3.02 -42.79 16.61
N CYS A 432 4.09 -42.23 16.04
CA CYS A 432 5.22 -43.05 15.63
C CYS A 432 6.53 -42.27 15.77
N SER A 433 7.54 -42.93 16.32
CA SER A 433 8.87 -42.40 16.57
C SER A 433 9.90 -43.16 15.74
N VAL A 434 10.97 -42.45 15.35
CA VAL A 434 12.36 -42.93 15.13
C VAL A 434 12.56 -44.43 14.85
N ALA A 435 13.00 -44.77 13.63
CA ALA A 435 13.84 -45.95 13.37
C ALA A 435 14.76 -45.72 12.14
N SER A 436 15.84 -46.50 12.06
CA SER A 436 17.02 -46.27 11.17
C SER A 436 17.38 -47.50 10.31
N ARG A 437 18.45 -47.39 9.48
CA ARG A 437 19.20 -48.46 8.74
C ARG A 437 18.68 -48.82 7.32
N PRO A 438 19.45 -49.55 6.47
CA PRO A 438 20.80 -50.13 6.63
C PRO A 438 21.85 -49.77 5.54
N TYR A 439 23.06 -50.36 5.72
CA TYR A 439 24.21 -50.37 4.79
C TYR A 439 24.02 -51.31 3.57
N ALA A 440 24.92 -51.17 2.59
CA ALA A 440 25.36 -52.25 1.68
C ALA A 440 26.91 -52.37 1.72
N SER A 441 27.47 -53.48 1.23
CA SER A 441 28.85 -53.91 1.47
C SER A 441 29.63 -54.26 0.21
N ASN A 442 30.97 -54.36 0.32
CA ASN A 442 31.71 -55.51 -0.22
C ASN A 442 33.07 -55.70 0.45
N SER A 443 33.74 -56.83 0.17
CA SER A 443 34.71 -57.47 1.08
C SER A 443 35.99 -58.00 0.40
N ALA A 444 36.90 -58.50 1.25
CA ALA A 444 38.21 -59.15 1.02
C ALA A 444 39.42 -58.28 1.44
N GLY A 445 40.43 -58.81 2.11
CA GLY A 445 40.61 -60.14 2.70
C GLY A 445 41.80 -60.14 3.68
N SER A 446 41.83 -61.06 4.65
CA SER A 446 42.82 -61.02 5.74
C SER A 446 44.10 -61.83 5.46
N SER A 447 45.25 -61.29 5.87
CA SER A 447 46.40 -62.10 6.30
C SER A 447 47.08 -61.44 7.50
N THR A 448 47.57 -62.26 8.43
CA THR A 448 48.14 -61.83 9.71
C THR A 448 49.65 -62.02 9.74
N SER A 449 50.36 -61.19 10.52
CA SER A 449 51.05 -61.61 11.76
C SER A 449 52.40 -60.93 12.01
N LYS A 450 52.65 -60.60 13.29
CA LYS A 450 53.96 -60.55 13.98
C LYS A 450 55.04 -59.55 13.47
N SER A 451 56.06 -59.17 14.25
CA SER A 451 56.17 -58.94 15.71
C SER A 451 57.50 -58.23 16.05
N GLU A 452 57.48 -57.33 17.03
CA GLU A 452 58.61 -56.90 17.88
C GLU A 452 59.86 -56.16 17.32
N SER A 453 60.31 -55.19 18.14
CA SER A 453 61.70 -54.88 18.54
C SER A 453 62.48 -53.67 17.94
N ILE A 454 62.62 -52.65 18.80
CA ILE A 454 63.90 -52.09 19.34
C ILE A 454 64.92 -51.39 18.39
N ARG A 455 65.16 -50.10 18.68
CA ARG A 455 66.33 -49.24 18.32
C ARG A 455 66.48 -48.87 16.82
N THR A 456 67.16 -47.79 16.42
CA THR A 456 68.04 -46.85 17.15
C THR A 456 67.88 -45.40 16.64
N ASN A 457 68.39 -44.41 17.39
CA ASN A 457 68.57 -43.03 16.92
C ASN A 457 69.38 -42.96 15.60
N ARG A 458 68.96 -42.10 14.66
CA ARG A 458 69.88 -41.47 13.70
C ARG A 458 69.47 -40.02 13.42
N LYS A 459 70.11 -39.08 14.13
CA LYS A 459 70.11 -37.67 13.71
C LYS A 459 70.89 -37.55 12.39
N GLN A 460 70.23 -37.07 11.35
CA GLN A 460 70.83 -36.24 10.31
C GLN A 460 70.02 -34.95 10.26
N GLY A 461 70.68 -33.81 10.15
CA GLY A 461 70.05 -32.50 10.12
C GLY A 461 70.41 -31.73 8.87
N GLY A 462 69.79 -30.56 8.70
CA GLY A 462 70.31 -29.53 7.79
C GLY A 462 69.88 -29.63 6.33
N SER A 463 68.61 -29.32 6.04
CA SER A 463 68.27 -28.59 4.80
C SER A 463 67.14 -27.60 5.09
N SER A 464 67.51 -26.42 5.57
CA SER A 464 66.59 -25.32 5.88
C SER A 464 66.05 -24.66 4.61
N SER A 465 64.98 -25.20 4.04
CA SER A 465 64.18 -24.46 3.07
C SER A 465 63.40 -23.36 3.80
N LEU A 466 63.84 -22.12 3.64
CA LEU A 466 63.14 -20.94 4.18
C LEU A 466 61.80 -20.64 3.46
N TYR A 467 61.43 -21.43 2.46
CA TYR A 467 60.13 -21.39 1.78
C TYR A 467 59.48 -22.78 1.67
N GLY A 468 59.49 -23.55 2.77
CA GLY A 468 58.56 -24.65 2.94
C GLY A 468 57.12 -24.12 3.05
N ARG A 469 56.33 -24.21 1.96
CA ARG A 469 54.87 -24.06 2.08
C ARG A 469 54.35 -25.23 2.93
N ALA A 470 53.82 -24.92 4.11
CA ALA A 470 53.11 -25.91 4.93
C ALA A 470 52.02 -26.60 4.09
N SER A 471 51.91 -27.92 4.21
CA SER A 471 50.89 -28.66 3.47
C SER A 471 49.49 -28.29 3.94
N LEU A 472 48.50 -28.43 3.05
CA LEU A 472 47.10 -28.19 3.41
C LEU A 472 46.62 -29.06 4.59
N LEU A 473 47.28 -30.20 4.83
CA LEU A 473 47.00 -31.08 5.96
C LEU A 473 47.59 -30.53 7.27
N GLU A 474 48.83 -30.04 7.26
CA GLU A 474 49.45 -29.36 8.41
C GLU A 474 48.69 -28.09 8.77
N MET A 475 48.36 -27.23 7.80
CA MET A 475 47.56 -26.03 8.02
C MET A 475 46.16 -26.33 8.57
N LYS A 476 45.55 -27.46 8.17
CA LYS A 476 44.26 -27.90 8.72
C LYS A 476 44.39 -28.41 10.16
N ASN A 477 45.43 -29.19 10.45
CA ASN A 477 45.70 -29.71 11.79
C ASN A 477 46.05 -28.58 12.77
N GLU A 478 46.82 -27.58 12.34
CA GLU A 478 47.13 -26.38 13.12
C GLU A 478 45.88 -25.55 13.43
N ARG A 479 44.99 -25.34 12.44
CA ARG A 479 43.67 -24.70 12.67
C ARG A 479 42.83 -25.46 13.70
N ILE A 480 42.80 -26.79 13.64
CA ILE A 480 42.07 -27.63 14.61
C ILE A 480 42.68 -27.49 16.01
N ALA A 481 44.01 -27.56 16.13
CA ALA A 481 44.71 -27.40 17.41
C ALA A 481 44.52 -26.00 18.03
N ASN A 482 44.53 -24.94 17.21
CA ASN A 482 44.25 -23.58 17.68
C ASN A 482 42.77 -23.39 18.08
N ARG A 483 41.82 -23.99 17.35
CA ARG A 483 40.39 -23.98 17.73
C ARG A 483 40.17 -24.66 19.09
N ALA A 484 40.82 -25.80 19.35
CA ALA A 484 40.75 -26.47 20.65
C ALA A 484 41.21 -25.55 21.79
N ARG A 485 42.37 -24.88 21.66
CA ARG A 485 42.87 -23.91 22.66
C ARG A 485 41.88 -22.76 22.92
N VAL A 486 41.18 -22.29 21.89
CA VAL A 486 40.14 -21.25 22.03
C VAL A 486 38.91 -21.80 22.75
N TYR A 487 38.51 -23.05 22.49
CA TYR A 487 37.41 -23.71 23.20
C TYR A 487 37.73 -23.95 24.67
N ASP A 488 38.94 -24.42 24.98
CA ASP A 488 39.41 -24.62 26.36
C ASP A 488 39.42 -23.29 27.13
N PHE A 489 39.88 -22.21 26.49
CA PHE A 489 39.82 -20.85 27.04
C PHE A 489 38.39 -20.39 27.32
N LEU A 490 37.47 -20.51 26.34
CA LEU A 490 36.06 -20.12 26.52
C LEU A 490 35.41 -20.93 27.66
N LYS A 491 35.60 -22.25 27.70
CA LYS A 491 35.10 -23.12 28.78
C LYS A 491 35.71 -22.75 30.14
N SER A 492 36.97 -22.29 30.20
CA SER A 492 37.59 -21.80 31.44
C SER A 492 37.00 -20.49 31.99
N ILE A 493 36.34 -19.70 31.15
CA ILE A 493 35.59 -18.49 31.54
C ILE A 493 34.11 -18.80 31.83
N GLY A 494 33.63 -20.00 31.49
CA GLY A 494 32.22 -20.39 31.60
C GLY A 494 31.38 -20.05 30.37
N ILE A 495 32.03 -19.83 29.21
CA ILE A 495 31.34 -19.68 27.93
C ILE A 495 31.22 -21.05 27.25
N GLU A 496 30.02 -21.40 26.79
CA GLU A 496 29.77 -22.65 26.07
C GLU A 496 29.99 -22.46 24.55
N PRO A 497 31.05 -23.07 23.96
CA PRO A 497 31.42 -22.88 22.56
C PRO A 497 30.75 -23.87 21.61
N ASP A 498 29.88 -24.75 22.11
CA ASP A 498 29.37 -25.89 21.35
C ASP A 498 28.43 -25.43 20.20
N GLU A 499 27.81 -24.24 20.30
CA GLU A 499 27.09 -23.58 19.20
C GLU A 499 28.00 -22.85 18.18
N LEU A 500 29.30 -22.69 18.46
CA LEU A 500 30.23 -22.02 17.54
C LEU A 500 30.71 -22.94 16.40
N ASP A 501 30.36 -24.23 16.43
CA ASP A 501 30.82 -25.24 15.47
C ASP A 501 30.42 -24.91 14.02
N GLY A 502 31.42 -24.89 13.14
CA GLY A 502 31.29 -24.45 11.74
C GLY A 502 31.64 -22.98 11.49
N LEU A 503 31.65 -22.12 12.51
CA LEU A 503 32.01 -20.69 12.36
C LEU A 503 33.52 -20.47 12.24
N GLU A 504 33.96 -19.51 11.41
CA GLU A 504 35.38 -19.09 11.36
C GLU A 504 35.74 -18.23 12.58
N LEU A 505 36.44 -18.83 13.54
CA LEU A 505 36.89 -18.19 14.77
C LEU A 505 38.32 -17.61 14.66
N PRO A 506 38.72 -16.66 15.53
CA PRO A 506 40.09 -16.18 15.64
C PRO A 506 41.16 -17.27 15.71
N VAL A 507 42.31 -17.00 15.11
CA VAL A 507 43.46 -17.93 15.06
C VAL A 507 44.20 -18.02 16.41
N THR A 508 44.07 -17.02 17.27
CA THR A 508 44.74 -16.93 18.58
C THR A 508 43.74 -16.66 19.71
N VAL A 509 44.10 -17.14 20.91
CA VAL A 509 43.31 -16.94 22.14
C VAL A 509 43.22 -15.47 22.52
N ASP A 510 44.29 -14.69 22.31
CA ASP A 510 44.37 -13.27 22.68
C ASP A 510 43.32 -12.41 21.94
N VAL A 511 43.01 -12.74 20.68
CA VAL A 511 41.99 -12.04 19.89
C VAL A 511 40.57 -12.52 20.27
N MET A 512 40.42 -13.73 20.82
CA MET A 512 39.16 -14.11 21.48
C MET A 512 38.98 -13.35 22.81
N LYS A 513 40.06 -13.21 23.58
CA LYS A 513 40.05 -12.40 24.81
C LYS A 513 39.73 -10.93 24.52
N GLU A 514 40.33 -10.32 23.49
CA GLU A 514 39.98 -8.95 23.04
C GLU A 514 38.47 -8.78 22.77
N ARG A 515 37.79 -9.82 22.26
CA ARG A 515 36.34 -9.81 22.02
C ARG A 515 35.54 -9.92 23.31
N VAL A 516 35.88 -10.85 24.19
CA VAL A 516 35.19 -11.05 25.48
C VAL A 516 35.36 -9.84 26.39
N ASP A 517 36.59 -9.35 26.54
CA ASP A 517 36.90 -8.13 27.30
C ASP A 517 36.12 -6.92 26.74
N PHE A 518 36.05 -6.76 25.40
CA PHE A 518 35.28 -5.68 24.77
C PHE A 518 33.77 -5.80 25.04
N LEU A 519 33.16 -6.99 24.93
CA LEU A 519 31.74 -7.19 25.24
C LEU A 519 31.43 -6.88 26.71
N HIS A 520 32.35 -7.19 27.64
CA HIS A 520 32.23 -6.76 29.03
C HIS A 520 32.32 -5.23 29.20
N THR A 521 33.12 -4.51 28.39
CA THR A 521 33.08 -3.03 28.39
C THR A 521 31.78 -2.42 27.88
N LEU A 522 30.92 -3.20 27.20
CA LEU A 522 29.55 -2.81 26.82
C LEU A 522 28.49 -3.17 27.88
N GLY A 523 28.92 -3.74 29.02
CA GLY A 523 28.03 -4.15 30.12
C GLY A 523 27.37 -5.52 29.93
N LEU A 524 27.74 -6.29 28.91
CA LEU A 524 27.22 -7.65 28.70
C LEU A 524 27.92 -8.63 29.65
N THR A 525 27.14 -9.53 30.27
CA THR A 525 27.62 -10.57 31.18
C THR A 525 28.03 -11.85 30.41
N ILE A 526 28.64 -12.81 31.11
CA ILE A 526 28.94 -14.14 30.55
C ILE A 526 27.64 -14.89 30.21
N GLU A 527 26.57 -14.67 30.98
CA GLU A 527 25.23 -15.20 30.70
C GLU A 527 24.62 -14.59 29.44
N ASP A 528 24.73 -13.26 29.25
CA ASP A 528 24.32 -12.59 28.00
C ASP A 528 25.07 -13.13 26.78
N ILE A 529 26.36 -13.46 26.92
CA ILE A 529 27.17 -14.07 25.86
C ILE A 529 26.73 -15.52 25.59
N ASN A 530 26.43 -16.31 26.62
CA ASN A 530 25.91 -17.68 26.47
C ASN A 530 24.50 -17.72 25.86
N ASN A 531 23.68 -16.68 26.06
CA ASN A 531 22.37 -16.55 25.40
C ASN A 531 22.47 -16.28 23.88
N TYR A 532 23.64 -15.85 23.38
CA TYR A 532 23.91 -15.74 21.94
C TYR A 532 25.42 -15.87 21.62
N PRO A 533 26.02 -17.08 21.69
CA PRO A 533 27.47 -17.27 21.61
C PRO A 533 28.08 -16.76 20.29
N LEU A 534 27.28 -16.78 19.21
CA LEU A 534 27.65 -16.34 17.87
C LEU A 534 28.23 -14.92 17.81
N VAL A 535 27.90 -14.04 18.77
CA VAL A 535 28.50 -12.69 18.89
C VAL A 535 30.03 -12.72 18.91
N LEU A 536 30.62 -13.79 19.47
CA LEU A 536 32.07 -14.00 19.53
C LEU A 536 32.70 -14.23 18.14
N GLY A 537 31.90 -14.49 17.11
CA GLY A 537 32.32 -14.49 15.71
C GLY A 537 32.65 -13.10 15.16
N CYS A 538 32.01 -12.05 15.68
CA CYS A 538 32.18 -10.68 15.18
C CYS A 538 33.58 -10.11 15.43
N SER A 539 34.09 -9.34 14.47
CA SER A 539 35.31 -8.56 14.67
C SER A 539 34.98 -7.25 15.39
N VAL A 540 35.63 -7.00 16.53
CA VAL A 540 35.53 -5.73 17.27
C VAL A 540 35.73 -4.53 16.32
N LYS A 541 36.78 -4.58 15.50
CA LYS A 541 37.22 -3.45 14.65
C LYS A 541 36.49 -3.35 13.29
N LYS A 542 35.95 -4.44 12.75
CA LYS A 542 35.24 -4.43 11.44
C LYS A 542 33.72 -4.45 11.54
N ASN A 543 33.15 -4.92 12.65
CA ASN A 543 31.72 -5.09 12.83
C ASN A 543 31.22 -4.29 14.04
N MET A 544 31.69 -4.62 15.25
CA MET A 544 31.12 -4.07 16.48
C MET A 544 31.30 -2.54 16.57
N ILE A 545 32.53 -2.03 16.44
CA ILE A 545 32.81 -0.59 16.55
C ILE A 545 32.02 0.23 15.50
N PRO A 546 32.01 -0.12 14.20
CA PRO A 546 31.16 0.56 13.22
C PRO A 546 29.66 0.56 13.55
N VAL A 547 29.11 -0.57 14.02
CA VAL A 547 27.68 -0.66 14.42
C VAL A 547 27.39 0.26 15.62
N LEU A 548 28.24 0.26 16.63
CA LEU A 548 28.06 1.06 17.85
C LEU A 548 28.24 2.56 17.60
N ASP A 549 29.20 2.95 16.75
CA ASP A 549 29.39 4.32 16.27
C ASP A 549 28.18 4.79 15.44
N TYR A 550 27.60 3.92 14.60
CA TYR A 550 26.38 4.24 13.85
C TYR A 550 25.15 4.41 14.77
N LEU A 551 24.90 3.49 15.70
CA LEU A 551 23.81 3.62 16.68
C LEU A 551 23.96 4.89 17.54
N GLY A 552 25.20 5.22 17.95
CA GLY A 552 25.51 6.46 18.66
C GLY A 552 25.27 7.72 17.83
N LYS A 553 25.53 7.68 16.51
CA LYS A 553 25.25 8.78 15.57
C LYS A 553 23.76 8.98 15.29
N LEU A 554 22.95 7.92 15.34
CA LEU A 554 21.50 8.04 15.30
C LEU A 554 20.94 8.69 16.57
N GLY A 555 21.59 8.47 17.72
CA GLY A 555 21.20 9.04 19.01
C GLY A 555 20.81 8.02 20.08
N VAL A 556 21.07 6.72 19.85
CA VAL A 556 20.83 5.66 20.87
C VAL A 556 21.72 5.92 22.09
N ARG A 557 21.11 5.94 23.28
CA ARG A 557 21.77 6.35 24.53
C ARG A 557 22.73 5.25 25.00
N ARG A 558 23.87 5.63 25.58
CA ARG A 558 24.82 4.65 26.15
C ARG A 558 24.26 3.86 27.34
N SER A 559 23.23 4.38 28.01
CA SER A 559 22.53 3.71 29.13
C SER A 559 21.58 2.61 28.67
N THR A 560 20.91 2.78 27.53
CA THR A 560 19.95 1.83 26.94
C THR A 560 20.64 0.79 26.05
N LEU A 561 21.84 1.11 25.54
CA LEU A 561 22.63 0.29 24.63
C LEU A 561 22.90 -1.14 25.14
N THR A 562 23.12 -1.35 26.44
CA THR A 562 23.32 -2.70 27.00
C THR A 562 22.05 -3.55 26.90
N ASP A 563 20.87 -2.99 27.21
CA ASP A 563 19.58 -3.68 27.11
C ASP A 563 19.06 -3.80 25.66
N PHE A 564 19.52 -2.93 24.77
CA PHE A 564 19.38 -3.09 23.32
C PHE A 564 20.15 -4.33 22.84
N LEU A 565 21.44 -4.44 23.21
CA LEU A 565 22.30 -5.55 22.82
C LEU A 565 21.88 -6.88 23.47
N ARG A 566 21.34 -6.87 24.69
CA ARG A 566 20.76 -8.05 25.35
C ARG A 566 19.55 -8.61 24.61
N ARG A 567 18.70 -7.75 24.03
CA ARG A 567 17.50 -8.18 23.28
C ARG A 567 17.77 -8.54 21.82
N TYR A 568 18.74 -7.88 21.19
CA TYR A 568 19.03 -8.06 19.75
C TYR A 568 20.54 -8.10 19.46
N PRO A 569 21.29 -9.07 20.03
CA PRO A 569 22.75 -9.14 19.92
C PRO A 569 23.24 -9.36 18.48
N GLN A 570 22.42 -9.96 17.61
CA GLN A 570 22.71 -10.14 16.19
C GLN A 570 22.95 -8.82 15.43
N VAL A 571 22.57 -7.65 15.97
CA VAL A 571 22.92 -6.34 15.38
C VAL A 571 24.43 -6.18 15.16
N LEU A 572 25.25 -6.78 16.03
CA LEU A 572 26.71 -6.66 15.96
C LEU A 572 27.32 -7.40 14.76
N HIS A 573 26.56 -8.29 14.10
CA HIS A 573 26.96 -8.95 12.86
C HIS A 573 26.67 -8.10 11.61
N ALA A 574 25.75 -7.14 11.72
CA ALA A 574 25.21 -6.39 10.58
C ALA A 574 26.24 -5.43 9.97
N SER A 575 26.13 -5.23 8.66
CA SER A 575 26.82 -4.17 7.93
C SER A 575 26.03 -2.87 8.06
N VAL A 576 26.66 -1.83 8.60
CA VAL A 576 26.05 -0.49 8.72
C VAL A 576 25.50 0.00 7.37
N VAL A 577 26.26 -0.19 6.29
CA VAL A 577 25.92 0.36 4.96
C VAL A 577 24.90 -0.49 4.20
N VAL A 578 24.91 -1.81 4.40
CA VAL A 578 24.09 -2.76 3.60
C VAL A 578 22.81 -3.18 4.31
N ASP A 579 22.85 -3.30 5.64
CA ASP A 579 21.74 -3.83 6.43
C ASP A 579 21.05 -2.71 7.24
N LEU A 580 21.82 -1.95 8.05
CA LEU A 580 21.23 -1.02 9.03
C LEU A 580 20.75 0.30 8.41
N ALA A 581 21.58 0.96 7.60
CA ALA A 581 21.23 2.26 7.01
C ALA A 581 20.02 2.20 6.05
N PRO A 582 19.83 1.15 5.22
CA PRO A 582 18.61 1.01 4.43
C PRO A 582 17.34 0.83 5.27
N VAL A 583 17.40 0.14 6.42
CA VAL A 583 16.25 0.02 7.33
C VAL A 583 15.92 1.37 7.98
N VAL A 584 16.93 2.09 8.48
CA VAL A 584 16.71 3.43 9.05
C VAL A 584 16.10 4.39 8.03
N LYS A 585 16.66 4.46 6.82
CA LYS A 585 16.12 5.29 5.73
C LYS A 585 14.69 4.89 5.31
N HIS A 586 14.34 3.61 5.46
CA HIS A 586 12.99 3.13 5.21
C HIS A 586 12.01 3.52 6.32
N LEU A 587 12.46 3.56 7.59
CA LEU A 587 11.67 4.06 8.73
C LEU A 587 11.44 5.58 8.64
N GLU A 588 12.46 6.36 8.26
CA GLU A 588 12.32 7.80 7.91
C GLU A 588 11.28 7.98 6.79
N GLY A 589 11.27 7.08 5.81
CA GLY A 589 10.27 7.01 4.74
C GLY A 589 8.85 6.59 5.15
N MET A 590 8.59 6.33 6.44
CA MET A 590 7.26 6.07 7.02
C MET A 590 6.72 7.27 7.84
N ASP A 591 7.17 8.48 7.52
CA ASP A 591 6.87 9.74 8.23
C ASP A 591 7.35 9.76 9.71
N ILE A 592 8.28 8.88 10.11
CA ILE A 592 8.93 8.93 11.44
C ILE A 592 9.98 10.06 11.42
N LYS A 593 9.90 10.99 12.39
CA LYS A 593 10.87 12.10 12.51
C LYS A 593 12.27 11.51 12.84
N PRO A 594 13.39 12.00 12.28
CA PRO A 594 14.73 11.47 12.59
C PRO A 594 15.06 11.47 14.09
N ASN A 595 14.58 12.45 14.85
CA ASN A 595 14.76 12.54 16.30
C ASN A 595 14.03 11.43 17.08
N ASP A 596 12.98 10.83 16.51
CA ASP A 596 12.19 9.75 17.11
C ASP A 596 12.75 8.36 16.75
N ILE A 597 13.63 8.25 15.75
CA ILE A 597 14.26 6.98 15.33
C ILE A 597 14.98 6.29 16.50
N PRO A 598 15.76 6.96 17.37
CA PRO A 598 16.32 6.33 18.56
C PRO A 598 15.27 5.74 19.49
N ARG A 599 14.13 6.41 19.72
CA ARG A 599 13.04 5.92 20.57
C ARG A 599 12.39 4.67 19.98
N VAL A 600 12.21 4.61 18.66
CA VAL A 600 11.75 3.42 17.92
C VAL A 600 12.73 2.26 18.06
N LEU A 601 14.03 2.51 17.83
CA LEU A 601 15.07 1.49 17.90
C LEU A 601 15.30 0.99 19.34
N GLU A 602 15.34 1.87 20.34
CA GLU A 602 15.46 1.50 21.75
C GLU A 602 14.23 0.70 22.23
N LYS A 603 13.03 1.02 21.75
CA LYS A 603 11.83 0.25 22.09
C LYS A 603 11.81 -1.12 21.42
N TYR A 604 12.05 -1.20 20.11
CA TYR A 604 11.95 -2.43 19.32
C TYR A 604 13.18 -2.69 18.43
N PRO A 605 14.33 -3.10 19.01
CA PRO A 605 15.58 -3.33 18.29
C PRO A 605 15.47 -4.30 17.10
N GLU A 606 14.57 -5.28 17.18
CA GLU A 606 14.36 -6.33 16.18
C GLU A 606 13.92 -5.79 14.82
N VAL A 607 13.43 -4.55 14.75
CA VAL A 607 13.05 -3.87 13.50
C VAL A 607 14.20 -3.83 12.48
N LEU A 608 15.45 -3.74 12.96
CA LEU A 608 16.67 -3.76 12.13
C LEU A 608 16.89 -5.11 11.41
N GLY A 609 16.21 -6.18 11.83
CA GLY A 609 16.26 -7.50 11.21
C GLY A 609 15.22 -7.73 10.10
N TYR A 610 14.30 -6.79 9.87
CA TYR A 610 13.24 -6.98 8.88
C TYR A 610 13.66 -6.55 7.47
N LYS A 611 13.15 -7.30 6.49
CA LYS A 611 13.24 -6.94 5.08
C LYS A 611 12.33 -5.74 4.81
N LEU A 612 12.88 -4.74 4.11
CA LEU A 612 12.20 -3.51 3.70
C LEU A 612 10.87 -3.83 2.98
N GLU A 613 10.97 -4.64 1.92
CA GLU A 613 9.82 -5.28 1.27
C GLU A 613 9.41 -6.52 2.08
N GLY A 614 8.32 -6.40 2.85
CA GLY A 614 7.86 -7.47 3.73
C GLY A 614 6.78 -7.05 4.72
N THR A 615 6.88 -7.55 5.95
CA THR A 615 5.89 -7.32 7.02
C THR A 615 5.67 -5.84 7.30
N MET A 616 6.75 -5.06 7.40
CA MET A 616 6.69 -3.63 7.73
C MET A 616 5.84 -2.84 6.71
N SER A 617 6.21 -2.95 5.43
CA SER A 617 5.47 -2.34 4.31
C SER A 617 4.02 -2.82 4.22
N THR A 618 3.74 -4.10 4.48
CA THR A 618 2.37 -4.63 4.41
C THR A 618 1.49 -4.21 5.60
N SER A 619 2.06 -4.07 6.80
CA SER A 619 1.36 -3.53 7.97
C SER A 619 0.99 -2.06 7.77
N VAL A 620 1.94 -1.22 7.34
CA VAL A 620 1.66 0.19 7.04
C VAL A 620 0.62 0.34 5.92
N ALA A 621 0.73 -0.44 4.84
CA ALA A 621 -0.24 -0.42 3.75
C ALA A 621 -1.66 -0.84 4.20
N TYR A 622 -1.77 -1.80 5.14
CA TYR A 622 -3.06 -2.20 5.70
C TYR A 622 -3.67 -1.12 6.61
N LEU A 623 -2.85 -0.48 7.47
CA LEU A 623 -3.31 0.62 8.33
C LEU A 623 -3.84 1.80 7.51
N VAL A 624 -3.11 2.20 6.46
CA VAL A 624 -3.59 3.23 5.52
C VAL A 624 -4.85 2.75 4.78
N GLY A 625 -4.95 1.45 4.47
CA GLY A 625 -6.11 0.85 3.82
C GLY A 625 -7.40 0.83 4.66
N ILE A 626 -7.32 0.75 5.99
CA ILE A 626 -8.48 0.86 6.91
C ILE A 626 -8.86 2.32 7.24
N GLY A 627 -8.07 3.30 6.79
CA GLY A 627 -8.38 4.72 6.94
C GLY A 627 -7.45 5.52 7.87
N VAL A 628 -6.35 4.93 8.38
CA VAL A 628 -5.33 5.71 9.11
C VAL A 628 -4.67 6.71 8.17
N ALA A 629 -4.64 7.98 8.55
CA ALA A 629 -4.03 9.02 7.71
C ALA A 629 -2.50 8.89 7.72
N ARG A 630 -1.86 8.96 6.53
CA ARG A 630 -0.40 8.68 6.36
C ARG A 630 0.49 9.44 7.35
N ARG A 631 0.25 10.75 7.52
CA ARG A 631 0.96 11.63 8.48
C ARG A 631 0.94 11.13 9.94
N GLU A 632 -0.07 10.35 10.33
CA GLU A 632 -0.23 9.84 11.70
C GLU A 632 0.54 8.52 11.89
N ILE A 633 0.95 7.85 10.79
CA ILE A 633 1.71 6.59 10.81
C ILE A 633 3.02 6.77 11.57
N GLY A 634 3.81 7.82 11.29
CA GLY A 634 5.04 8.08 12.02
C GLY A 634 4.84 8.19 13.54
N GLY A 635 3.76 8.84 13.98
CA GLY A 635 3.39 8.93 15.40
C GLY A 635 2.93 7.59 15.99
N ILE A 636 2.18 6.78 15.23
CA ILE A 636 1.78 5.43 15.62
C ILE A 636 3.01 4.51 15.79
N LEU A 637 3.91 4.53 14.81
CA LEU A 637 5.14 3.73 14.81
C LEU A 637 6.10 4.18 15.92
N THR A 638 6.12 5.46 16.28
CA THR A 638 6.89 5.97 17.43
C THR A 638 6.32 5.49 18.77
N ARG A 639 4.98 5.41 18.90
CA ARG A 639 4.32 4.92 20.13
C ARG A 639 4.34 3.39 20.26
N TYR A 640 4.22 2.63 19.17
CA TYR A 640 4.11 1.17 19.17
C TYR A 640 4.77 0.54 17.92
N PRO A 641 6.12 0.60 17.80
CA PRO A 641 6.86 0.08 16.64
C PRO A 641 6.72 -1.43 16.43
N GLU A 642 6.32 -2.19 17.45
CA GLU A 642 6.08 -3.63 17.42
C GLU A 642 5.09 -4.04 16.30
N ILE A 643 4.20 -3.12 15.91
CA ILE A 643 3.24 -3.26 14.80
C ILE A 643 3.88 -3.58 13.44
N LEU A 644 5.16 -3.21 13.24
CA LEU A 644 5.92 -3.51 12.02
C LEU A 644 6.30 -5.00 11.90
N GLY A 645 6.41 -5.71 13.04
CA GLY A 645 6.62 -7.16 13.09
C GLY A 645 5.32 -7.98 13.05
N MET A 646 4.17 -7.35 13.31
CA MET A 646 2.87 -8.02 13.36
C MET A 646 2.41 -8.49 11.98
N ARG A 647 1.99 -9.77 11.88
CA ARG A 647 1.47 -10.32 10.61
C ARG A 647 0.02 -9.89 10.38
N VAL A 648 -0.19 -8.94 9.47
CA VAL A 648 -1.51 -8.43 9.04
C VAL A 648 -2.59 -9.51 9.00
N GLY A 649 -2.45 -10.50 8.10
CA GLY A 649 -3.46 -11.56 7.88
C GLY A 649 -3.57 -12.63 8.96
N ARG A 650 -2.94 -12.46 10.13
CA ARG A 650 -3.09 -13.34 11.30
C ARG A 650 -3.43 -12.61 12.59
N VAL A 651 -3.09 -11.32 12.72
CA VAL A 651 -3.26 -10.57 13.96
C VAL A 651 -4.05 -9.28 13.71
N ILE A 652 -3.50 -8.33 12.96
CA ILE A 652 -4.12 -7.00 12.77
C ILE A 652 -5.48 -7.13 12.08
N LYS A 653 -5.55 -7.86 10.96
CA LYS A 653 -6.79 -7.98 10.18
C LYS A 653 -7.92 -8.71 10.95
N PRO A 654 -7.71 -9.91 11.54
CA PRO A 654 -8.76 -10.56 12.34
C PRO A 654 -9.22 -9.75 13.56
N PHE A 655 -8.35 -8.91 14.13
CA PHE A 655 -8.70 -8.00 15.22
C PHE A 655 -9.62 -6.87 14.73
N VAL A 656 -9.32 -6.25 13.58
CA VAL A 656 -10.19 -5.25 12.94
C VAL A 656 -11.54 -5.86 12.56
N GLU A 657 -11.55 -7.00 11.86
CA GLU A 657 -12.79 -7.71 11.48
C GLU A 657 -13.65 -8.09 12.70
N TYR A 658 -13.03 -8.36 13.86
CA TYR A 658 -13.77 -8.59 15.10
C TYR A 658 -14.41 -7.32 15.66
N LEU A 659 -13.69 -6.19 15.70
CA LEU A 659 -14.27 -4.91 16.15
C LEU A 659 -15.38 -4.41 15.21
N GLU A 660 -15.23 -4.64 13.91
CA GLU A 660 -16.30 -4.44 12.92
C GLU A 660 -17.52 -5.31 13.21
N SER A 661 -17.34 -6.57 13.59
CA SER A 661 -18.43 -7.48 13.98
C SER A 661 -19.16 -7.08 15.27
N LEU A 662 -18.54 -6.23 16.12
CA LEU A 662 -19.18 -5.61 17.29
C LEU A 662 -19.93 -4.32 16.93
N GLY A 663 -19.94 -3.90 15.67
CA GLY A 663 -20.62 -2.68 15.20
C GLY A 663 -19.79 -1.40 15.31
N ILE A 664 -18.46 -1.49 15.49
CA ILE A 664 -17.57 -0.32 15.38
C ILE A 664 -17.17 -0.17 13.91
N PRO A 665 -17.53 0.92 13.19
CA PRO A 665 -17.20 1.03 11.77
C PRO A 665 -15.69 1.17 11.54
N THR A 666 -15.18 0.67 10.42
CA THR A 666 -13.75 0.56 10.09
C THR A 666 -12.94 1.85 10.36
N LEU A 667 -13.50 3.02 10.02
CA LEU A 667 -12.85 4.32 10.24
C LEU A 667 -12.71 4.68 11.72
N ALA A 668 -13.68 4.32 12.57
CA ALA A 668 -13.53 4.46 14.02
C ALA A 668 -12.48 3.48 14.55
N VAL A 669 -12.45 2.23 14.07
CA VAL A 669 -11.38 1.26 14.43
C VAL A 669 -10.00 1.82 14.08
N ALA A 670 -9.83 2.42 12.90
CA ALA A 670 -8.60 3.10 12.51
C ALA A 670 -8.23 4.25 13.47
N ARG A 671 -9.20 5.03 13.96
CA ARG A 671 -8.99 6.11 14.94
C ARG A 671 -8.65 5.59 16.34
N LEU A 672 -9.24 4.48 16.79
CA LEU A 672 -8.85 3.84 18.05
C LEU A 672 -7.40 3.33 17.99
N ILE A 673 -6.96 2.79 16.84
CA ILE A 673 -5.57 2.40 16.59
C ILE A 673 -4.65 3.64 16.51
N GLU A 674 -5.10 4.74 15.91
CA GLU A 674 -4.36 6.01 15.82
C GLU A 674 -4.05 6.59 17.22
N GLN A 675 -5.04 6.58 18.12
CA GLN A 675 -4.92 7.08 19.48
C GLN A 675 -4.18 6.09 20.40
N ARG A 676 -4.56 4.80 20.38
CA ARG A 676 -4.10 3.76 21.31
C ARG A 676 -3.60 2.52 20.54
N PRO A 677 -2.48 2.60 19.79
CA PRO A 677 -2.06 1.51 18.90
C PRO A 677 -1.68 0.21 19.61
N HIS A 678 -1.35 0.28 20.91
CA HIS A 678 -1.01 -0.88 21.73
C HIS A 678 -2.16 -1.90 21.86
N ILE A 679 -3.42 -1.52 21.60
CA ILE A 679 -4.58 -2.43 21.71
C ILE A 679 -4.45 -3.65 20.78
N LEU A 680 -3.73 -3.49 19.66
CA LEU A 680 -3.45 -4.57 18.71
C LEU A 680 -2.55 -5.67 19.31
N GLY A 681 -1.80 -5.37 20.37
CA GLY A 681 -1.01 -6.35 21.12
C GLY A 681 -1.83 -7.28 22.01
N PHE A 682 -3.13 -7.02 22.21
CA PHE A 682 -3.98 -7.87 23.04
C PHE A 682 -4.41 -9.14 22.31
N GLY A 683 -4.29 -10.29 22.99
CA GLY A 683 -4.67 -11.60 22.45
C GLY A 683 -6.17 -11.69 22.14
N LEU A 684 -6.51 -11.77 20.85
CA LEU A 684 -7.89 -11.67 20.35
C LEU A 684 -8.84 -12.72 20.96
N GLU A 685 -8.42 -13.98 21.04
CA GLU A 685 -9.24 -15.07 21.58
C GLU A 685 -9.25 -15.09 23.12
N GLU A 686 -8.06 -15.13 23.73
CA GLU A 686 -7.89 -15.34 25.18
C GLU A 686 -8.30 -14.14 26.04
N LYS A 687 -8.11 -12.91 25.54
CA LYS A 687 -8.43 -11.67 26.26
C LYS A 687 -9.60 -10.91 25.66
N VAL A 688 -9.49 -10.48 24.40
CA VAL A 688 -10.43 -9.49 23.82
C VAL A 688 -11.86 -10.06 23.79
N LYS A 689 -12.05 -11.24 23.19
CA LYS A 689 -13.35 -11.93 23.17
C LYS A 689 -13.83 -12.33 24.57
N ARG A 690 -12.93 -12.74 25.48
CA ARG A 690 -13.28 -13.05 26.88
C ARG A 690 -13.85 -11.81 27.58
N ASN A 691 -13.19 -10.66 27.48
CA ASN A 691 -13.61 -9.42 28.12
C ASN A 691 -14.95 -8.90 27.56
N VAL A 692 -15.16 -8.98 26.25
CA VAL A 692 -16.45 -8.63 25.62
C VAL A 692 -17.60 -9.53 26.12
N LYS A 693 -17.35 -10.84 26.30
CA LYS A 693 -18.31 -11.76 26.91
C LYS A 693 -18.58 -11.42 28.37
N LEU A 694 -17.53 -11.12 29.16
CA LEU A 694 -17.66 -10.70 30.57
C LEU A 694 -18.46 -9.40 30.72
N LEU A 695 -18.27 -8.39 29.87
CA LEU A 695 -19.09 -7.18 29.88
C LEU A 695 -20.58 -7.50 29.69
N THR A 696 -20.88 -8.38 28.74
CA THR A 696 -22.26 -8.86 28.49
C THR A 696 -22.84 -9.58 29.72
N GLU A 697 -22.06 -10.47 30.34
CA GLU A 697 -22.45 -11.22 31.55
C GLU A 697 -22.65 -10.32 32.79
N PHE A 698 -21.95 -9.18 32.84
CA PHE A 698 -22.10 -8.21 33.93
C PHE A 698 -23.24 -7.21 33.73
N GLY A 699 -23.92 -7.24 32.58
CA GLY A 699 -25.15 -6.49 32.30
C GLY A 699 -25.04 -5.39 31.23
N VAL A 700 -23.92 -5.27 30.52
CA VAL A 700 -23.78 -4.33 29.40
C VAL A 700 -24.56 -4.86 28.18
N ARG A 701 -25.43 -4.03 27.62
CA ARG A 701 -26.21 -4.37 26.41
C ARG A 701 -25.30 -4.56 25.22
N THR A 702 -25.54 -5.60 24.42
CA THR A 702 -24.75 -5.91 23.21
C THR A 702 -24.69 -4.76 22.21
N THR A 703 -25.76 -3.97 22.11
CA THR A 703 -25.83 -2.74 21.29
C THR A 703 -24.87 -1.64 21.73
N SER A 704 -24.48 -1.64 23.01
CA SER A 704 -23.67 -0.58 23.64
C SER A 704 -22.19 -0.95 23.77
N ILE A 705 -21.82 -2.21 23.49
CA ILE A 705 -20.44 -2.70 23.56
C ILE A 705 -19.50 -1.91 22.62
N SER A 706 -19.97 -1.56 21.42
CA SER A 706 -19.22 -0.71 20.49
C SER A 706 -18.86 0.66 21.10
N SER A 707 -19.83 1.30 21.76
CA SER A 707 -19.65 2.59 22.46
C SER A 707 -18.73 2.44 23.68
N VAL A 708 -18.89 1.40 24.48
CA VAL A 708 -18.02 1.10 25.64
C VAL A 708 -16.55 0.94 25.21
N ILE A 709 -16.30 0.20 24.13
CA ILE A 709 -14.95 0.00 23.60
C ILE A 709 -14.40 1.30 22.97
N ALA A 710 -15.22 2.09 22.29
CA ALA A 710 -14.79 3.35 21.70
C ALA A 710 -14.45 4.43 22.74
N GLN A 711 -15.22 4.49 23.83
CA GLN A 711 -14.96 5.40 24.96
C GLN A 711 -13.73 4.99 25.79
N TYR A 712 -13.42 3.70 25.89
CA TYR A 712 -12.27 3.20 26.67
C TYR A 712 -11.68 1.90 26.07
N PRO A 713 -10.85 2.00 25.00
CA PRO A 713 -10.36 0.83 24.25
C PRO A 713 -9.57 -0.16 25.09
N GLU A 714 -8.92 0.31 26.16
CA GLU A 714 -8.05 -0.49 27.02
C GLU A 714 -8.82 -1.57 27.81
N ILE A 715 -10.14 -1.43 27.97
CA ILE A 715 -11.01 -2.37 28.68
C ILE A 715 -10.95 -3.81 28.12
N ILE A 716 -10.61 -3.98 26.84
CA ILE A 716 -10.52 -5.29 26.19
C ILE A 716 -9.18 -6.03 26.46
N GLY A 717 -8.19 -5.35 27.06
CA GLY A 717 -6.88 -5.92 27.41
C GLY A 717 -6.63 -6.14 28.91
N LEU A 718 -7.39 -5.44 29.76
CA LEU A 718 -7.32 -5.55 31.23
C LEU A 718 -7.65 -6.95 31.75
N ASP A 719 -7.17 -7.29 32.94
CA ASP A 719 -7.79 -8.34 33.76
C ASP A 719 -9.11 -7.80 34.32
N LEU A 720 -10.19 -8.09 33.60
CA LEU A 720 -11.47 -7.41 33.77
C LEU A 720 -12.39 -8.12 34.78
N GLU A 721 -12.26 -9.44 34.95
CA GLU A 721 -13.15 -10.26 35.77
C GLU A 721 -13.08 -9.90 37.26
N ALA A 722 -11.86 -9.83 37.81
CA ALA A 722 -11.64 -9.43 39.19
C ALA A 722 -12.03 -7.96 39.44
N ARG A 723 -11.77 -7.07 38.47
CA ARG A 723 -12.14 -5.64 38.55
C ARG A 723 -13.66 -5.45 38.57
N LEU A 724 -14.38 -6.05 37.62
CA LEU A 724 -15.85 -5.99 37.54
C LEU A 724 -16.51 -6.55 38.81
N LEU A 725 -16.05 -7.71 39.31
CA LEU A 725 -16.64 -8.32 40.51
C LEU A 725 -16.42 -7.45 41.76
N LYS A 726 -15.20 -6.96 41.97
CA LYS A 726 -14.85 -6.04 43.08
C LYS A 726 -15.72 -4.77 43.01
N GLN A 727 -15.78 -4.13 41.85
CA GLN A 727 -16.46 -2.85 41.68
C GLN A 727 -17.98 -2.97 41.74
N LYS A 728 -18.58 -4.02 41.16
CA LYS A 728 -20.02 -4.30 41.26
C LYS A 728 -20.45 -4.53 42.71
N THR A 729 -19.63 -5.25 43.48
CA THR A 729 -19.89 -5.51 44.91
C THR A 729 -19.81 -4.22 45.73
N PHE A 730 -18.78 -3.40 45.48
CA PHE A 730 -18.57 -2.13 46.17
C PHE A 730 -19.63 -1.08 45.84
N LEU A 731 -19.96 -0.85 44.57
CA LEU A 731 -20.98 0.13 44.20
C LEU A 731 -22.37 -0.27 44.69
N ASN A 732 -22.68 -1.57 44.73
CA ASN A 732 -23.91 -2.05 45.36
C ASN A 732 -23.94 -1.74 46.87
N SER A 733 -22.85 -1.96 47.61
CA SER A 733 -22.83 -1.67 49.06
C SER A 733 -22.88 -0.18 49.41
N VAL A 734 -22.44 0.71 48.51
CA VAL A 734 -22.43 2.17 48.73
C VAL A 734 -23.70 2.87 48.20
N VAL A 735 -24.30 2.39 47.11
CA VAL A 735 -25.38 3.08 46.36
C VAL A 735 -26.66 2.23 46.20
N GLY A 736 -26.65 0.92 46.48
CA GLY A 736 -27.84 0.06 46.39
C GLY A 736 -28.29 -0.25 44.96
N PHE A 737 -27.34 -0.46 44.05
CA PHE A 737 -27.60 -0.83 42.65
C PHE A 737 -28.36 -2.14 42.48
N SER A 738 -29.31 -2.18 41.55
CA SER A 738 -29.83 -3.44 41.02
C SER A 738 -28.77 -4.15 40.15
N PRO A 739 -28.97 -5.45 39.80
CA PRO A 739 -28.04 -6.17 38.93
C PRO A 739 -27.81 -5.55 37.55
N GLU A 740 -28.79 -4.77 37.05
CA GLU A 740 -28.78 -4.08 35.77
C GLU A 740 -28.14 -2.68 35.81
N ASP A 741 -28.27 -1.96 36.93
CA ASP A 741 -27.82 -0.57 37.06
C ASP A 741 -26.31 -0.45 36.84
N PHE A 742 -25.55 -1.45 37.32
CA PHE A 742 -24.12 -1.54 37.07
C PHE A 742 -23.77 -1.62 35.57
N GLY A 743 -24.59 -2.32 34.77
CA GLY A 743 -24.42 -2.37 33.31
C GLY A 743 -24.65 -1.01 32.66
N LYS A 744 -25.75 -0.35 33.01
CA LYS A 744 -26.11 1.01 32.54
C LYS A 744 -25.04 2.06 32.92
N VAL A 745 -24.41 1.90 34.09
CA VAL A 745 -23.29 2.73 34.56
C VAL A 745 -22.02 2.49 33.74
N VAL A 746 -21.67 1.23 33.44
CA VAL A 746 -20.52 0.89 32.58
C VAL A 746 -20.73 1.37 31.13
N GLU A 747 -21.96 1.35 30.61
CA GLU A 747 -22.29 1.88 29.28
C GLU A 747 -22.03 3.40 29.14
N LYS A 748 -22.27 4.17 30.20
CA LYS A 748 -22.11 5.62 30.22
C LYS A 748 -20.74 6.11 30.71
N MET A 749 -19.98 5.27 31.40
CA MET A 749 -18.63 5.59 31.88
C MET A 749 -17.82 4.29 32.08
N PRO A 750 -17.24 3.70 31.03
CA PRO A 750 -16.48 2.46 31.12
C PRO A 750 -15.31 2.49 32.12
N GLN A 751 -14.74 3.68 32.36
CA GLN A 751 -13.64 3.91 33.29
C GLN A 751 -14.00 3.57 34.75
N ILE A 752 -15.31 3.51 35.08
CA ILE A 752 -15.81 3.15 36.42
C ILE A 752 -15.24 1.81 36.92
N VAL A 753 -14.88 0.87 36.03
CA VAL A 753 -14.32 -0.45 36.37
C VAL A 753 -12.90 -0.36 36.95
N SER A 754 -12.25 0.79 36.86
CA SER A 754 -10.90 1.06 37.39
C SER A 754 -10.84 2.23 38.36
N LEU A 755 -11.97 2.90 38.64
CA LEU A 755 -12.02 4.06 39.54
C LEU A 755 -11.81 3.65 41.01
N SER A 756 -10.92 4.35 41.72
CA SER A 756 -10.66 4.13 43.14
C SER A 756 -11.90 4.29 44.03
N ASN A 757 -11.99 3.46 45.07
CA ASN A 757 -13.14 3.43 45.99
C ASN A 757 -13.31 4.72 46.82
N THR A 758 -12.20 5.40 47.14
CA THR A 758 -12.16 6.53 48.09
C THR A 758 -12.85 7.79 47.58
N PRO A 759 -12.63 8.25 46.33
CA PRO A 759 -13.43 9.33 45.72
C PRO A 759 -14.92 9.02 45.68
N VAL A 760 -15.31 7.78 45.30
CA VAL A 760 -16.71 7.36 45.17
C VAL A 760 -17.49 7.53 46.47
N VAL A 761 -16.95 7.05 47.61
CA VAL A 761 -17.62 7.20 48.91
C VAL A 761 -17.84 8.68 49.24
N LYS A 762 -16.81 9.51 49.08
CA LYS A 762 -16.90 10.95 49.41
C LYS A 762 -17.93 11.68 48.54
N HIS A 763 -18.04 11.38 47.25
CA HIS A 763 -19.05 11.98 46.38
C HIS A 763 -20.48 11.54 46.74
N VAL A 764 -20.67 10.25 47.06
CA VAL A 764 -21.97 9.72 47.51
C VAL A 764 -22.38 10.31 48.86
N ASP A 765 -21.45 10.47 49.81
CA ASP A 765 -21.73 11.06 51.12
C ASP A 765 -21.90 12.59 51.06
N PHE A 766 -21.24 13.28 50.14
CA PHE A 766 -21.53 14.68 49.82
C PHE A 766 -22.96 14.83 49.28
N LEU A 767 -23.40 14.00 48.34
CA LEU A 767 -24.77 14.03 47.83
C LEU A 767 -25.83 13.73 48.92
N LYS A 768 -25.57 12.78 49.83
CA LYS A 768 -26.42 12.56 51.02
C LYS A 768 -26.47 13.81 51.91
N THR A 769 -25.34 14.50 52.09
CA THR A 769 -25.25 15.74 52.88
C THR A 769 -25.98 16.91 52.23
N CYS A 770 -26.10 16.93 50.89
CA CYS A 770 -26.95 17.87 50.14
C CYS A 770 -28.46 17.63 50.31
N GLY A 771 -28.86 16.55 51.00
CA GLY A 771 -30.26 16.20 51.26
C GLY A 771 -30.86 15.17 50.31
N PHE A 772 -30.10 14.63 49.35
CA PHE A 772 -30.60 13.58 48.45
C PHE A 772 -30.76 12.24 49.18
N SER A 773 -31.91 11.60 49.01
CA SER A 773 -32.14 10.22 49.46
C SER A 773 -31.29 9.21 48.68
N LEU A 774 -31.02 8.03 49.25
CA LEU A 774 -30.20 7.01 48.60
C LEU A 774 -30.76 6.58 47.23
N ASP A 775 -32.09 6.59 47.04
CA ASP A 775 -32.73 6.30 45.75
C ASP A 775 -32.54 7.42 44.72
N GLN A 776 -32.62 8.69 45.14
CA GLN A 776 -32.28 9.83 44.29
C GLN A 776 -30.80 9.79 43.88
N VAL A 777 -29.87 9.54 44.83
CA VAL A 777 -28.44 9.38 44.52
C VAL A 777 -28.19 8.21 43.56
N ARG A 778 -28.88 7.08 43.73
CA ARG A 778 -28.83 5.96 42.79
C ARG A 778 -29.28 6.36 41.38
N LYS A 779 -30.43 7.03 41.25
CA LYS A 779 -30.93 7.56 39.97
C LYS A 779 -29.93 8.53 39.34
N MET A 780 -29.36 9.45 40.12
CA MET A 780 -28.35 10.42 39.66
C MET A 780 -27.11 9.73 39.10
N VAL A 781 -26.57 8.72 39.79
CA VAL A 781 -25.35 7.99 39.36
C VAL A 781 -25.62 7.08 38.15
N VAL A 782 -26.81 6.49 38.01
CA VAL A 782 -27.21 5.74 36.79
C VAL A 782 -27.56 6.68 35.62
N GLY A 783 -27.99 7.91 35.94
CA GLY A 783 -28.16 9.01 34.99
C GLY A 783 -26.82 9.50 34.43
N CYS A 784 -25.89 9.86 35.31
CA CYS A 784 -24.58 10.44 35.00
C CYS A 784 -23.52 9.87 35.98
N PRO A 785 -22.82 8.77 35.63
CA PRO A 785 -21.79 8.20 36.49
C PRO A 785 -20.59 9.12 36.73
N GLN A 786 -20.36 10.07 35.81
CA GLN A 786 -19.25 11.03 35.83
C GLN A 786 -19.20 11.83 37.14
N LEU A 787 -20.35 12.02 37.81
CA LEU A 787 -20.47 12.62 39.15
C LEU A 787 -19.49 12.05 40.19
N LEU A 788 -19.14 10.77 40.08
CA LEU A 788 -18.24 10.09 41.03
C LEU A 788 -16.76 10.45 40.85
N ALA A 789 -16.40 11.11 39.74
CA ALA A 789 -15.04 11.50 39.36
C ALA A 789 -14.86 13.01 39.10
N LEU A 790 -15.86 13.84 39.41
CA LEU A 790 -15.75 15.29 39.32
C LEU A 790 -14.82 15.87 40.41
N ASN A 791 -14.42 17.13 40.25
CA ASN A 791 -13.81 17.87 41.34
C ASN A 791 -14.90 18.29 42.35
N MET A 792 -14.84 17.68 43.54
CA MET A 792 -15.79 17.85 44.63
C MET A 792 -15.94 19.31 45.11
N ASP A 793 -14.91 20.14 45.00
CA ASP A 793 -14.98 21.54 45.45
C ASP A 793 -15.68 22.43 44.41
N ILE A 794 -15.52 22.14 43.12
CA ILE A 794 -16.35 22.70 42.06
C ILE A 794 -17.80 22.23 42.22
N MET A 795 -18.01 20.95 42.56
CA MET A 795 -19.33 20.37 42.77
C MET A 795 -20.08 21.04 43.95
N LYS A 796 -19.39 21.38 45.04
CA LYS A 796 -19.92 22.19 46.16
C LYS A 796 -20.33 23.58 45.71
N LEU A 797 -19.50 24.28 44.93
CA LEU A 797 -19.80 25.63 44.42
C LEU A 797 -20.98 25.63 43.44
N ASN A 798 -21.10 24.60 42.61
CA ASN A 798 -22.26 24.37 41.74
C ASN A 798 -23.54 24.16 42.58
N PHE A 799 -23.48 23.35 43.65
CA PHE A 799 -24.64 23.12 44.54
C PHE A 799 -25.06 24.39 45.31
N ASP A 800 -24.11 25.13 45.89
CA ASP A 800 -24.38 26.38 46.60
C ASP A 800 -25.02 27.44 45.69
N TYR A 801 -24.56 27.56 44.44
CA TYR A 801 -25.19 28.45 43.47
C TYR A 801 -26.62 27.99 43.11
N PHE A 802 -26.82 26.70 42.88
CA PHE A 802 -28.15 26.13 42.60
C PHE A 802 -29.14 26.44 43.73
N GLN A 803 -28.76 26.11 44.97
CA GLN A 803 -29.65 26.25 46.12
C GLN A 803 -29.84 27.72 46.56
N THR A 804 -28.79 28.55 46.53
CA THR A 804 -28.85 29.93 47.07
C THR A 804 -29.10 31.03 46.05
N LYS A 805 -28.87 30.78 44.74
CA LYS A 805 -29.06 31.79 43.67
C LYS A 805 -30.15 31.40 42.67
N MET A 806 -30.19 30.15 42.23
CA MET A 806 -31.24 29.68 41.31
C MET A 806 -32.55 29.38 42.06
N GLY A 807 -32.46 28.95 43.33
CA GLY A 807 -33.63 28.75 44.21
C GLY A 807 -34.59 27.66 43.73
N ARG A 808 -34.04 26.64 43.05
CA ARG A 808 -34.77 25.54 42.40
C ARG A 808 -34.91 24.32 43.33
N GLU A 809 -35.84 23.44 42.97
CA GLU A 809 -36.13 22.22 43.74
C GLU A 809 -35.10 21.12 43.47
N LEU A 810 -34.78 20.31 44.49
CA LEU A 810 -33.72 19.30 44.39
C LEU A 810 -34.01 18.22 43.33
N ASP A 811 -35.28 17.91 43.07
CA ASP A 811 -35.65 16.89 42.08
C ASP A 811 -35.26 17.28 40.64
N GLU A 812 -35.11 18.58 40.30
CA GLU A 812 -34.53 19.01 39.01
C GLU A 812 -33.08 18.49 38.82
N LEU A 813 -32.30 18.36 39.89
CA LEU A 813 -30.96 17.78 39.87
C LEU A 813 -30.97 16.25 39.82
N VAL A 814 -32.10 15.60 40.16
CA VAL A 814 -32.29 14.15 40.03
C VAL A 814 -32.68 13.80 38.60
N GLU A 815 -33.48 14.64 37.95
CA GLU A 815 -33.83 14.54 36.53
C GLU A 815 -32.68 14.93 35.60
N PHE A 816 -31.91 15.98 35.94
CA PHE A 816 -30.72 16.40 35.17
C PHE A 816 -29.44 16.44 36.02
N PRO A 817 -28.87 15.28 36.40
CA PRO A 817 -27.67 15.22 37.23
C PRO A 817 -26.42 15.77 36.52
N ALA A 818 -26.45 15.80 35.18
CA ALA A 818 -25.42 16.40 34.35
C ALA A 818 -25.19 17.89 34.63
N PHE A 819 -26.08 18.59 35.35
CA PHE A 819 -25.85 19.95 35.86
C PHE A 819 -24.43 20.17 36.42
N PHE A 820 -23.91 19.20 37.19
CA PHE A 820 -22.61 19.31 37.84
C PHE A 820 -21.40 19.22 36.88
N THR A 821 -21.55 18.76 35.64
CA THR A 821 -20.45 18.70 34.66
C THR A 821 -20.24 20.04 33.93
N TYR A 822 -21.21 20.97 34.01
CA TYR A 822 -21.10 22.30 33.41
C TYR A 822 -20.30 23.27 34.29
N GLY A 823 -19.57 24.18 33.64
CA GLY A 823 -18.77 25.20 34.32
C GLY A 823 -19.63 26.31 34.92
N LEU A 824 -19.40 26.60 36.21
CA LEU A 824 -20.18 27.58 36.98
C LEU A 824 -20.17 28.98 36.37
N GLU A 825 -18.97 29.52 36.16
CA GLU A 825 -18.75 30.89 35.68
C GLU A 825 -18.87 31.00 34.15
N SER A 826 -18.56 29.92 33.42
CA SER A 826 -18.57 29.90 31.95
C SER A 826 -19.97 29.72 31.36
N THR A 827 -20.81 28.92 32.01
CA THR A 827 -22.00 28.35 31.36
C THR A 827 -23.25 28.47 32.24
N ILE A 828 -23.20 27.99 33.49
CA ILE A 828 -24.38 27.96 34.37
C ILE A 828 -24.82 29.41 34.70
N ARG A 829 -23.93 30.19 35.33
CA ARG A 829 -24.25 31.56 35.79
C ARG A 829 -24.57 32.54 34.66
N PRO A 830 -23.90 32.53 33.48
CA PRO A 830 -24.27 33.40 32.37
C PRO A 830 -25.68 33.10 31.83
N ARG A 831 -25.99 31.82 31.57
CA ARG A 831 -27.28 31.41 31.00
C ARG A 831 -28.45 31.65 31.96
N ASP A 832 -28.27 31.28 33.23
CA ASP A 832 -29.20 31.56 34.34
C ASP A 832 -29.53 33.05 34.43
N ARG A 833 -28.52 33.93 34.42
CA ARG A 833 -28.71 35.39 34.45
C ARG A 833 -29.47 35.95 33.25
N VAL A 834 -29.38 35.34 32.07
CA VAL A 834 -30.14 35.78 30.87
C VAL A 834 -31.59 35.31 30.95
N VAL A 835 -31.82 34.05 31.31
CA VAL A 835 -33.17 33.48 31.51
C VAL A 835 -33.93 34.21 32.61
N ALA A 836 -33.28 34.49 33.76
CA ALA A 836 -33.87 35.26 34.85
C ALA A 836 -34.22 36.71 34.44
N LYS A 837 -33.41 37.36 33.59
CA LYS A 837 -33.72 38.70 33.04
C LYS A 837 -34.92 38.69 32.10
N LYS A 838 -35.14 37.61 31.33
CA LYS A 838 -36.35 37.44 30.50
C LYS A 838 -37.57 36.95 31.30
N GLY A 839 -37.41 36.52 32.56
CA GLY A 839 -38.49 35.97 33.39
C GLY A 839 -38.98 34.58 32.93
N LEU A 840 -38.22 33.88 32.10
CA LEU A 840 -38.58 32.57 31.57
C LEU A 840 -38.39 31.46 32.61
N LYS A 841 -39.31 30.49 32.64
CA LYS A 841 -39.16 29.24 33.40
C LYS A 841 -38.90 28.09 32.43
N CYS A 842 -37.81 27.36 32.66
CA CYS A 842 -37.36 26.22 31.86
C CYS A 842 -36.67 25.19 32.76
N SER A 843 -36.59 23.93 32.32
CA SER A 843 -35.82 22.88 32.99
C SER A 843 -34.31 23.11 32.88
N LEU A 844 -33.52 22.46 33.74
CA LEU A 844 -32.06 22.45 33.64
C LEU A 844 -31.56 21.85 32.32
N SER A 845 -32.23 20.81 31.80
CA SER A 845 -31.89 20.21 30.51
C SER A 845 -32.03 21.21 29.36
N TRP A 846 -33.14 21.96 29.29
CA TRP A 846 -33.34 22.98 28.26
C TRP A 846 -32.34 24.15 28.38
N LEU A 847 -31.98 24.52 29.60
CA LEU A 847 -31.01 25.58 29.91
C LEU A 847 -29.57 25.23 29.50
N LEU A 848 -29.13 23.99 29.76
CA LEU A 848 -27.72 23.59 29.70
C LEU A 848 -27.39 22.66 28.53
N ASN A 849 -28.29 21.75 28.15
CA ASN A 849 -28.08 20.76 27.08
C ASN A 849 -28.25 21.38 25.67
N CYS A 850 -27.45 22.40 25.36
CA CYS A 850 -27.37 23.05 24.06
C CYS A 850 -26.06 23.83 23.90
N SER A 851 -25.57 23.97 22.67
CA SER A 851 -24.42 24.83 22.34
C SER A 851 -24.75 26.31 22.56
N ASP A 852 -23.74 27.16 22.76
CA ASP A 852 -23.98 28.59 23.01
C ASP A 852 -24.71 29.29 21.85
N ALA A 853 -24.50 28.84 20.61
CA ALA A 853 -25.26 29.32 19.45
C ALA A 853 -26.74 28.89 19.47
N LYS A 854 -27.05 27.64 19.85
CA LYS A 854 -28.46 27.19 20.02
C LYS A 854 -29.11 27.87 21.23
N PHE A 855 -28.34 28.18 22.28
CA PHE A 855 -28.80 28.97 23.41
C PHE A 855 -29.11 30.43 23.03
N GLU A 856 -28.22 31.11 22.28
CA GLU A 856 -28.45 32.47 21.79
C GLU A 856 -29.67 32.54 20.86
N GLN A 857 -29.84 31.55 19.98
CA GLN A 857 -31.06 31.39 19.18
C GLN A 857 -32.30 31.21 20.06
N ARG A 858 -32.28 30.33 21.07
CA ARG A 858 -33.37 30.19 22.06
C ARG A 858 -33.70 31.51 22.77
N MET A 859 -32.71 32.38 23.00
CA MET A 859 -32.91 33.70 23.62
C MET A 859 -33.46 34.77 22.65
N ASN A 860 -33.55 34.51 21.34
CA ASN A 860 -34.21 35.42 20.38
C ASN A 860 -35.73 35.23 20.30
N TYR A 861 -36.28 34.13 20.82
CA TYR A 861 -37.73 33.90 20.89
C TYR A 861 -38.34 34.48 22.17
N ASP A 862 -39.64 34.78 22.12
CA ASP A 862 -40.43 35.30 23.25
C ASP A 862 -41.24 34.22 23.99
N THR A 863 -41.34 33.01 23.41
CA THR A 863 -42.03 31.86 24.00
C THR A 863 -41.19 30.59 23.84
N ILE A 864 -41.26 29.70 24.82
CA ILE A 864 -40.64 28.36 24.73
C ILE A 864 -41.60 27.46 23.95
N ASP A 865 -41.15 26.96 22.80
CA ASP A 865 -41.93 26.00 22.01
C ASP A 865 -41.77 24.57 22.57
N MET A 866 -42.84 23.76 22.53
CA MET A 866 -42.92 22.54 23.34
C MET A 866 -42.24 21.31 22.72
N GLU A 867 -41.80 21.38 21.45
CA GLU A 867 -41.24 20.23 20.73
C GLU A 867 -39.71 20.10 20.85
N GLU A 868 -38.97 21.08 21.40
CA GLU A 868 -37.50 21.01 21.57
C GLU A 868 -37.03 20.27 22.85
N MET A 869 -37.64 19.14 23.20
CA MET A 869 -37.10 18.22 24.22
C MET A 869 -36.33 17.06 23.55
N GLU A 870 -35.13 17.39 23.06
CA GLU A 870 -34.11 16.42 22.64
C GLU A 870 -33.53 15.71 23.88
N ASP A 871 -33.68 14.38 23.94
CA ASP A 871 -33.22 13.53 25.05
C ASP A 871 -32.02 12.66 24.64
N ASP A 872 -31.44 11.95 25.62
CA ASP A 872 -30.25 11.09 25.52
C ASP A 872 -28.93 11.79 25.11
N SER A 873 -28.21 12.31 26.12
CA SER A 873 -26.77 12.63 26.03
C SER A 873 -25.92 11.35 25.94
N SER A 874 -26.05 10.63 24.83
CA SER A 874 -25.26 9.43 24.52
C SER A 874 -23.90 9.79 23.89
N PHE A 875 -22.90 8.91 24.00
CA PHE A 875 -21.63 9.08 23.29
C PHE A 875 -21.87 8.88 21.78
N ASP A 876 -21.80 9.97 21.01
CA ASP A 876 -21.93 9.88 19.55
C ASP A 876 -20.62 9.41 18.92
N MET A 877 -20.68 8.23 18.28
CA MET A 877 -19.63 7.65 17.44
C MET A 877 -19.21 8.56 16.29
N ASN A 878 -20.07 9.47 15.82
CA ASN A 878 -19.71 10.44 14.78
C ASN A 878 -18.54 11.33 15.18
N THR A 879 -18.33 11.58 16.48
CA THR A 879 -17.18 12.32 17.02
C THR A 879 -15.83 11.71 16.61
N LEU A 880 -15.77 10.39 16.40
CA LEU A 880 -14.57 9.71 15.88
C LEU A 880 -14.45 9.78 14.35
N MET A 881 -15.55 10.12 13.65
CA MET A 881 -15.62 10.21 12.19
C MET A 881 -15.37 11.64 11.66
N GLU A 882 -15.43 12.66 12.53
CA GLU A 882 -15.30 14.06 12.11
C GLU A 882 -13.94 14.37 11.45
N PRO A 883 -13.93 15.21 10.40
CA PRO A 883 -12.69 15.58 9.74
C PRO A 883 -11.89 16.57 10.60
N ARG A 884 -10.80 16.10 11.20
CA ARG A 884 -9.82 16.89 11.96
C ARG A 884 -9.48 18.22 11.24
N ASN A 885 -9.83 19.35 11.85
CA ASN A 885 -9.42 20.67 11.38
C ASN A 885 -7.89 20.78 11.40
N GLY A 886 -7.33 21.52 10.44
CA GLY A 886 -5.93 21.41 10.04
C GLY A 886 -4.90 22.16 10.89
N GLU A 887 -5.01 22.13 12.21
CA GLU A 887 -3.99 22.67 13.14
C GLU A 887 -3.77 21.68 14.29
N SER A 888 -2.57 21.11 14.34
CA SER A 888 -2.12 20.13 15.34
C SER A 888 -0.59 20.08 15.30
N ASP A 889 0.06 21.21 15.58
CA ASP A 889 1.49 21.19 15.90
C ASP A 889 1.72 20.25 17.08
N SER A 890 2.79 19.45 16.98
CA SER A 890 3.02 18.30 17.86
C SER A 890 4.14 18.57 18.85
N ASP A 891 3.88 19.49 19.77
CA ASP A 891 4.52 19.48 21.07
C ASP A 891 4.01 18.23 21.80
N TYR A 892 4.80 17.15 21.70
CA TYR A 892 4.60 15.95 22.49
C TYR A 892 5.29 16.17 23.83
N ASP A 893 4.52 16.62 24.83
CA ASP A 893 4.95 16.63 26.22
C ASP A 893 5.50 15.25 26.66
N GLU A 894 6.43 15.27 27.60
CA GLU A 894 7.20 14.09 28.01
C GLU A 894 6.33 12.98 28.61
N ASP A 895 6.79 11.73 28.50
CA ASP A 895 6.13 10.57 29.14
C ASP A 895 6.20 10.74 30.67
N SER A 896 5.15 11.34 31.27
CA SER A 896 4.98 11.31 32.72
C SER A 896 4.40 9.96 33.13
N ASP A 897 5.22 9.15 33.80
CA ASP A 897 4.82 7.89 34.44
C ASP A 897 3.87 8.16 35.65
N GLU A 898 2.66 8.65 35.39
CA GLU A 898 1.61 8.77 36.41
C GLU A 898 0.89 7.42 36.61
N GLU A 899 1.19 6.81 37.76
CA GLU A 899 0.46 5.70 38.36
C GLU A 899 -0.98 6.15 38.72
N TYR A 900 -1.93 6.05 37.78
CA TYR A 900 -3.31 6.48 38.01
C TYR A 900 -4.09 5.58 39.00
N VAL A 901 -4.73 6.23 39.98
CA VAL A 901 -5.22 5.67 41.28
C VAL A 901 -6.71 5.31 41.32
#